data_AF-A0A2V5VA42-F1
#
_entry.id   AF-A0A2V5VA42-F1
#
_cell.length_a   1.000
_cell.length_b   1.000
_cell.length_c   1.000
_cell.angle_alpha   90.00
_cell.angle_beta   90.00
_cell.angle_gamma   90.00
#
_symmetry.space_group_name_H-M   'P 1'
#
loop_
_entity.id
_entity.type
_entity.pdbx_description
1 polymer ?
#
loop_
_entity_poly.entity_id
_entity_poly.type
_entity_poly.pdbx_seq_one_letter_code
_entity_poly.pdbx_strand_id
1 'polypeptide(L)'
;MQTLNSTTSIRFTVAYNRFIDGAQLNATQLSFSPSSVGLPDYIDAHSKGLTRLPNINFSAYSNLSGSFPGFTHASVASTTGELSKSFGRHTVRAGYEFRINYRASNGPGETSGLFNFRNNFVRPCDASSSAPPCNLNNSAAALGLEWAAFMLGVPTTVSVDTNSTLYMTNRFGGGYIQDDWRFSPKLTLNLGFRYERESGFRERFDRGLSQFDPNAVLPISAAAEAAYALSPLPELPSGQFHVRGGSLYLGQNGAPTTLSKAQPAYMPRVGFAYQWNPKTVFRGGYGLFYDSNNVLNFGLDQFGFSRSTGTTLTNNNGLTLLNTNLTSAACRSNPASCQTILSDPFPVRADGTRFNDPLGNQLGLMARVGRGFTFVNGDWPRARQQRWRVGIERELRSNLALEVAYLGSYTDHIPTFSNSVDPADVDITRRLDFLPQQYWTTGLVPRPANDTFLNTTFPNPFNIANFAFLQTQNPVLFQDMSSNSFFTNTTISRAQLLRAFPQMNGVTIARVPDVTLKYHHLEISLTQRFSRGVQFTASYQYASSQIRDFRQNELDRETVYRQNPKYRPRSLRLNGLFELPFGKGHQFFSQGGFFSKLLGGWQVSPIYYRQSGRTVDWGNLIFFGNTHDIRLPKGQQSVDNWFNWRLFPRTPRDFSTANPQPYRDRIRQIVPQWFMDAIGKTYDNVVPTDFALDTFRTRIFPSRLNWLRGDIMSQLDVNIQRSFPLTERTKLEFSVDLINALNTPQYDRAGFSSRCGYSSKRLAMSGKSLHRTSEAIIEVVVCRSPLLIEFRNAKTHQTINADERPMMYDARGAMRQKMFDPVSAPVGSYDPVARRFRFVVKPSLKMAPVTVADNGRARQVFLR
;
A
#
# COMPACT_ATOMS: atom_id res chain seq x y z
N MET A 1 -24.76 -34.61 3.03
CA MET A 1 -23.73 -35.67 3.07
C MET A 1 -24.47 -36.98 3.19
N GLN A 2 -24.14 -37.94 2.34
CA GLN A 2 -24.78 -39.25 2.33
C GLN A 2 -23.70 -40.31 2.44
N THR A 3 -23.85 -41.20 3.41
CA THR A 3 -22.99 -42.39 3.55
C THR A 3 -23.65 -43.50 2.76
N LEU A 4 -23.00 -43.97 1.67
CA LEU A 4 -23.55 -45.04 0.83
C LEU A 4 -23.36 -46.41 1.47
N ASN A 5 -22.27 -46.59 2.22
CA ASN A 5 -21.97 -47.77 3.03
C ASN A 5 -20.91 -47.41 4.09
N SER A 6 -20.52 -48.36 4.94
CA SER A 6 -19.55 -48.16 6.04
C SER A 6 -18.18 -47.61 5.63
N THR A 7 -17.86 -47.65 4.34
CA THR A 7 -16.56 -47.23 3.81
C THR A 7 -16.63 -46.11 2.79
N THR A 8 -17.83 -45.76 2.31
CA THR A 8 -18.03 -44.81 1.21
C THR A 8 -18.99 -43.71 1.61
N SER A 9 -18.54 -42.46 1.49
CA SER A 9 -19.36 -41.28 1.72
C SER A 9 -19.27 -40.31 0.55
N ILE A 10 -20.39 -39.66 0.24
CA ILE A 10 -20.48 -38.61 -0.75
C ILE A 10 -20.99 -37.34 -0.08
N ARG A 11 -20.40 -36.22 -0.47
CA ARG A 11 -20.87 -34.88 -0.13
C ARG A 11 -21.07 -34.10 -1.42
N PHE A 12 -22.21 -33.45 -1.51
CA PHE A 12 -22.52 -32.49 -2.55
C PHE A 12 -22.97 -31.20 -1.87
N THR A 13 -22.49 -30.07 -2.36
CA THR A 13 -22.82 -28.75 -1.83
C THR A 13 -23.05 -27.79 -2.99
N VAL A 14 -24.16 -27.05 -2.93
CA VAL A 14 -24.39 -25.85 -3.74
C VAL A 14 -24.36 -24.67 -2.80
N ALA A 15 -23.64 -23.62 -3.17
CA ALA A 15 -23.58 -22.40 -2.40
C ALA A 15 -23.70 -21.18 -3.32
N TYR A 16 -24.41 -20.17 -2.82
CA TYR A 16 -24.37 -18.82 -3.37
C TYR A 16 -24.04 -17.87 -2.24
N ASN A 17 -22.98 -17.10 -2.40
CA ASN A 17 -22.58 -16.08 -1.44
C ASN A 17 -22.52 -14.74 -2.15
N ARG A 18 -23.09 -13.69 -1.54
CA ARG A 18 -22.92 -12.32 -1.98
C ARG A 18 -22.34 -11.50 -0.83
N PHE A 19 -21.19 -10.90 -1.11
CA PHE A 19 -20.54 -9.91 -0.29
C PHE A 19 -20.70 -8.54 -0.91
N ILE A 20 -20.93 -7.53 -0.08
CA ILE A 20 -21.01 -6.13 -0.49
C ILE A 20 -19.89 -5.40 0.22
N ASP A 21 -18.96 -4.86 -0.57
CA ASP A 21 -17.89 -4.00 -0.10
C ASP A 21 -18.20 -2.55 -0.47
N GLY A 22 -17.93 -1.61 0.42
CA GLY A 22 -18.21 -0.19 0.21
C GLY A 22 -17.92 0.64 1.44
N ALA A 23 -17.72 1.94 1.25
CA ALA A 23 -17.56 2.87 2.35
C ALA A 23 -18.93 3.19 2.98
N GLN A 24 -18.98 3.29 4.32
CA GLN A 24 -20.18 3.83 4.99
C GLN A 24 -20.43 5.26 4.52
N LEU A 25 -21.70 5.56 4.24
CA LEU A 25 -22.19 6.90 3.95
C LEU A 25 -21.91 7.79 5.17
N ASN A 26 -20.91 8.68 5.07
CA ASN A 26 -20.71 9.71 6.09
C ASN A 26 -21.82 10.76 5.92
N ALA A 27 -22.87 10.63 6.74
CA ALA A 27 -24.06 11.47 6.66
C ALA A 27 -23.73 12.97 6.69
N THR A 28 -22.71 13.37 7.45
CA THR A 28 -22.25 14.76 7.53
C THR A 28 -21.63 15.25 6.23
N GLN A 29 -20.86 14.41 5.52
CA GLN A 29 -20.28 14.84 4.24
C GLN A 29 -21.34 14.89 3.13
N LEU A 30 -22.38 14.05 3.20
CA LEU A 30 -23.47 14.05 2.23
C LEU A 30 -24.46 15.21 2.42
N SER A 31 -24.50 15.82 3.60
CA SER A 31 -25.36 16.97 3.85
C SER A 31 -24.86 18.28 3.23
N PHE A 32 -23.63 18.31 2.71
CA PHE A 32 -23.08 19.46 2.01
C PHE A 32 -22.97 19.15 0.52
N SER A 33 -23.59 19.96 -0.33
CA SER A 33 -23.33 19.97 -1.77
C SER A 33 -22.18 20.93 -2.11
N PRO A 34 -21.57 20.84 -3.31
CA PRO A 34 -20.66 21.87 -3.82
C PRO A 34 -21.18 23.30 -3.63
N SER A 35 -22.44 23.58 -4.00
CA SER A 35 -23.04 24.91 -3.83
C SER A 35 -23.12 25.38 -2.38
N SER A 36 -23.44 24.47 -1.45
CA SER A 36 -23.55 24.79 -0.02
C SER A 36 -22.25 25.27 0.63
N VAL A 37 -21.10 25.02 -0.03
CA VAL A 37 -19.77 25.46 0.41
C VAL A 37 -19.15 26.50 -0.53
N GLY A 38 -19.96 27.12 -1.40
CA GLY A 38 -19.56 28.26 -2.23
C GLY A 38 -18.97 27.92 -3.60
N LEU A 39 -19.07 26.67 -4.06
CA LEU A 39 -18.77 26.33 -5.46
C LEU A 39 -19.99 26.57 -6.37
N PRO A 40 -19.83 26.64 -7.70
CA PRO A 40 -20.97 26.89 -8.60
C PRO A 40 -22.04 25.78 -8.60
N ASP A 41 -23.31 26.20 -8.67
CA ASP A 41 -24.50 25.32 -8.68
C ASP A 41 -24.53 24.32 -9.85
N TYR A 42 -23.83 24.60 -10.95
CA TYR A 42 -23.76 23.68 -12.08
C TYR A 42 -23.07 22.36 -11.70
N ILE A 43 -22.22 22.35 -10.66
CA ILE A 43 -21.57 21.12 -10.17
C ILE A 43 -22.60 20.23 -9.46
N ASP A 44 -23.53 20.83 -8.71
CA ASP A 44 -24.65 20.10 -8.10
C ASP A 44 -25.52 19.48 -9.19
N ALA A 45 -25.85 20.24 -10.25
CA ALA A 45 -26.63 19.74 -11.38
C ALA A 45 -25.92 18.58 -12.10
N HIS A 46 -24.60 18.67 -12.29
CA HIS A 46 -23.80 17.60 -12.89
C HIS A 46 -23.83 16.30 -12.08
N SER A 47 -23.84 16.42 -10.75
CA SER A 47 -23.83 15.26 -9.83
C SER A 47 -25.10 14.41 -9.88
N LYS A 48 -26.20 14.91 -10.50
CA LYS A 48 -27.51 14.23 -10.60
C LYS A 48 -28.05 13.72 -9.25
N GLY A 49 -27.88 14.52 -8.19
CA GLY A 49 -28.35 14.18 -6.84
C GLY A 49 -27.38 13.31 -6.03
N LEU A 50 -26.21 12.99 -6.58
CA LEU A 50 -25.11 12.31 -5.89
C LEU A 50 -24.11 13.35 -5.37
N THR A 51 -24.63 14.35 -4.65
CA THR A 51 -23.81 15.41 -4.04
C THR A 51 -23.16 14.95 -2.75
N ARG A 52 -21.99 15.52 -2.46
CA ARG A 52 -21.28 15.44 -1.18
C ARG A 52 -20.34 16.64 -1.06
N LEU A 53 -19.78 16.83 0.13
CA LEU A 53 -18.73 17.81 0.35
C LEU A 53 -17.61 17.54 -0.68
N PRO A 54 -17.20 18.53 -1.51
CA PRO A 54 -16.14 18.36 -2.49
C PRO A 54 -14.85 17.78 -1.89
N ASN A 55 -14.15 16.94 -2.64
CA ASN A 55 -12.90 16.34 -2.20
C ASN A 55 -11.75 17.35 -2.31
N ILE A 56 -11.53 18.08 -1.22
CA ILE A 56 -10.36 18.94 -1.05
C ILE A 56 -9.20 18.08 -0.55
N ASN A 57 -8.22 17.86 -1.41
CA ASN A 57 -7.13 16.93 -1.20
C ASN A 57 -5.78 17.63 -0.98
N PHE A 58 -5.11 17.27 0.11
CA PHE A 58 -3.77 17.77 0.49
C PHE A 58 -2.78 16.60 0.54
N SER A 59 -1.48 16.85 0.42
CA SER A 59 -0.44 15.84 0.65
C SER A 59 0.07 15.84 2.09
N ALA A 60 0.09 17.00 2.74
CA ALA A 60 0.61 17.18 4.09
C ALA A 60 -0.49 17.27 5.17
N TYR A 61 -1.75 17.45 4.78
CA TYR A 61 -2.92 17.50 5.66
C TYR A 61 -3.92 16.38 5.37
N SER A 62 -4.79 16.10 6.33
CA SER A 62 -5.96 15.24 6.09
C SER A 62 -6.89 15.89 5.07
N ASN A 63 -7.41 15.08 4.14
CA ASN A 63 -8.42 15.53 3.19
C ASN A 63 -9.72 15.90 3.92
N LEU A 64 -10.45 16.87 3.38
CA LEU A 64 -11.74 17.29 3.95
C LEU A 64 -12.87 16.30 3.59
N SER A 65 -12.75 15.63 2.46
CA SER A 65 -13.75 14.69 1.92
C SER A 65 -13.10 13.62 1.04
N GLY A 66 -13.86 12.99 0.15
CA GLY A 66 -13.44 11.89 -0.72
C GLY A 66 -14.39 11.69 -1.90
N SER A 67 -14.13 10.68 -2.75
CA SER A 67 -15.04 10.29 -3.83
C SER A 67 -16.39 9.81 -3.31
N PHE A 68 -17.48 10.03 -4.04
CA PHE A 68 -18.78 9.51 -3.66
C PHE A 68 -18.73 7.99 -3.44
N PRO A 69 -19.29 7.47 -2.32
CA PRO A 69 -19.10 6.08 -1.96
C PRO A 69 -19.70 5.15 -3.02
N GLY A 70 -18.86 4.26 -3.53
CA GLY A 70 -19.27 3.17 -4.41
C GLY A 70 -19.48 1.87 -3.65
N PHE A 71 -20.35 1.02 -4.18
CA PHE A 71 -20.54 -0.34 -3.69
C PHE A 71 -20.02 -1.33 -4.73
N THR A 72 -19.23 -2.30 -4.27
CA THR A 72 -18.82 -3.46 -5.03
C THR A 72 -19.59 -4.67 -4.52
N HIS A 73 -20.38 -5.27 -5.39
CA HIS A 73 -21.08 -6.52 -5.12
C HIS A 73 -20.26 -7.68 -5.70
N ALA A 74 -19.63 -8.44 -4.82
CA ALA A 74 -18.93 -9.68 -5.14
C ALA A 74 -19.89 -10.85 -4.89
N SER A 75 -20.25 -11.60 -5.92
CA SER A 75 -21.08 -12.80 -5.76
C SER A 75 -20.34 -14.03 -6.28
N VAL A 76 -20.50 -15.14 -5.58
CA VAL A 76 -19.88 -16.42 -5.92
C VAL A 76 -20.97 -17.48 -5.91
N ALA A 77 -21.20 -18.11 -7.05
CA ALA A 77 -22.00 -19.32 -7.16
C ALA A 77 -21.05 -20.50 -7.28
N SER A 78 -21.17 -21.51 -6.42
CA SER A 78 -20.33 -22.70 -6.46
C SER A 78 -21.12 -24.00 -6.29
N THR A 79 -20.57 -25.04 -6.89
CA THR A 79 -21.03 -26.41 -6.75
C THR A 79 -19.82 -27.28 -6.50
N THR A 80 -19.84 -28.07 -5.44
CA THR A 80 -18.76 -29.01 -5.11
C THR A 80 -19.31 -30.40 -4.89
N GLY A 81 -18.55 -31.39 -5.32
CA GLY A 81 -18.79 -32.80 -5.03
C GLY A 81 -17.53 -33.44 -4.47
N GLU A 82 -17.67 -34.30 -3.48
CA GLU A 82 -16.59 -35.06 -2.87
C GLU A 82 -17.05 -36.50 -2.61
N LEU A 83 -16.20 -37.44 -2.95
CA LEU A 83 -16.30 -38.86 -2.68
C LEU A 83 -15.13 -39.25 -1.78
N SER A 84 -15.40 -39.94 -0.68
CA SER A 84 -14.38 -40.57 0.17
C SER A 84 -14.67 -42.05 0.27
N LYS A 85 -13.68 -42.89 -0.04
CA LYS A 85 -13.77 -44.34 -0.01
C LYS A 85 -12.54 -44.96 0.67
N SER A 86 -12.77 -45.72 1.74
CA SER A 86 -11.72 -46.48 2.43
C SER A 86 -11.79 -47.96 2.03
N PHE A 87 -10.70 -48.54 1.54
CA PHE A 87 -10.67 -49.96 1.18
C PHE A 87 -9.28 -50.54 1.39
N GLY A 88 -9.20 -51.69 2.07
CA GLY A 88 -7.93 -52.30 2.40
C GLY A 88 -6.98 -51.32 3.12
N ARG A 89 -5.84 -51.03 2.50
CA ARG A 89 -4.81 -50.09 3.00
C ARG A 89 -4.93 -48.68 2.42
N HIS A 90 -5.97 -48.40 1.64
CA HIS A 90 -6.18 -47.14 0.92
C HIS A 90 -7.33 -46.34 1.51
N THR A 91 -7.17 -45.03 1.54
CA THR A 91 -8.27 -44.09 1.75
C THR A 91 -8.23 -43.10 0.59
N VAL A 92 -9.09 -43.30 -0.40
CA VAL A 92 -9.17 -42.47 -1.60
C VAL A 92 -10.22 -41.38 -1.41
N ARG A 93 -9.85 -40.14 -1.71
CA ARG A 93 -10.74 -38.99 -1.83
C ARG A 93 -10.68 -38.43 -3.24
N ALA A 94 -11.82 -38.21 -3.86
CA ALA A 94 -11.91 -37.54 -5.15
C ALA A 94 -12.97 -36.45 -5.07
N GLY A 95 -12.78 -35.35 -5.77
CA GLY A 95 -13.78 -34.28 -5.76
C GLY A 95 -13.67 -33.35 -6.96
N TYR A 96 -14.73 -32.59 -7.17
CA TYR A 96 -14.81 -31.55 -8.18
C TYR A 96 -15.36 -30.25 -7.60
N GLU A 97 -15.03 -29.16 -8.26
CA GLU A 97 -15.52 -27.82 -7.95
C GLU A 97 -15.81 -27.08 -9.24
N PHE A 98 -17.02 -26.51 -9.33
CA PHE A 98 -17.36 -25.51 -10.34
C PHE A 98 -17.74 -24.22 -9.62
N ARG A 99 -17.23 -23.09 -10.11
CA ARG A 99 -17.47 -21.78 -9.50
C ARG A 99 -17.62 -20.71 -10.56
N ILE A 100 -18.54 -19.78 -10.35
CA ILE A 100 -18.64 -18.54 -11.12
C ILE A 100 -18.51 -17.37 -10.16
N ASN A 101 -17.58 -16.47 -10.45
CA ASN A 101 -17.44 -15.22 -9.73
C ASN A 101 -18.06 -14.10 -10.55
N TYR A 102 -18.82 -13.23 -9.87
CA TYR A 102 -19.42 -12.02 -10.39
C TYR A 102 -18.91 -10.84 -9.56
N ARG A 103 -18.46 -9.78 -10.23
CA ARG A 103 -18.10 -8.53 -9.58
C ARG A 103 -18.81 -7.39 -10.28
N ALA A 104 -19.77 -6.77 -9.59
CA ALA A 104 -20.42 -5.55 -10.05
C ALA A 104 -19.95 -4.37 -9.20
N SER A 105 -19.62 -3.23 -9.81
CA SER A 105 -19.29 -1.99 -9.09
C SER A 105 -20.04 -0.81 -9.69
N ASN A 106 -20.47 0.13 -8.84
CA ASN A 106 -21.27 1.30 -9.23
C ASN A 106 -20.73 2.63 -8.70
N GLY A 107 -19.46 2.70 -8.30
CA GLY A 107 -18.86 3.93 -7.77
C GLY A 107 -18.86 5.06 -8.81
N PRO A 108 -19.63 6.15 -8.61
CA PRO A 108 -19.76 7.20 -9.60
C PRO A 108 -18.53 8.13 -9.63
N GLY A 109 -17.61 8.00 -8.65
CA GLY A 109 -16.35 8.74 -8.59
C GLY A 109 -16.49 10.10 -7.89
N GLU A 110 -15.73 11.08 -8.35
CA GLU A 110 -15.71 12.44 -7.83
C GLU A 110 -16.85 13.30 -8.41
N THR A 111 -18.10 12.94 -8.09
CA THR A 111 -19.31 13.63 -8.59
C THR A 111 -19.47 15.07 -8.10
N SER A 112 -18.84 15.42 -6.98
CA SER A 112 -18.84 16.76 -6.37
C SER A 112 -17.50 17.49 -6.51
N GLY A 113 -16.57 16.90 -7.28
CA GLY A 113 -15.28 17.49 -7.61
C GLY A 113 -14.16 17.10 -6.66
N LEU A 114 -13.00 16.85 -7.27
CA LEU A 114 -11.70 16.69 -6.65
C LEU A 114 -10.86 17.93 -6.91
N PHE A 115 -10.29 18.48 -5.86
CA PHE A 115 -9.45 19.67 -5.88
C PHE A 115 -8.14 19.35 -5.16
N ASN A 116 -7.07 19.13 -5.93
CA ASN A 116 -5.75 18.81 -5.36
C ASN A 116 -4.97 20.08 -5.07
N PHE A 117 -4.67 20.34 -3.81
CA PHE A 117 -3.77 21.42 -3.41
C PHE A 117 -2.39 20.85 -3.12
N ARG A 118 -1.40 21.41 -3.82
CA ARG A 118 0.03 21.08 -3.69
C ARG A 118 0.81 22.39 -3.65
N ASN A 119 2.09 22.31 -3.34
CA ASN A 119 2.96 23.48 -3.22
C ASN A 119 3.46 24.05 -4.56
N ASN A 120 2.97 23.57 -5.71
CA ASN A 120 3.53 23.88 -7.04
C ASN A 120 3.62 25.38 -7.33
N PHE A 121 2.59 26.16 -6.97
CA PHE A 121 2.44 27.58 -7.34
C PHE A 121 2.80 28.58 -6.22
N VAL A 122 3.07 28.08 -5.01
CA VAL A 122 3.28 28.90 -3.80
C VAL A 122 4.62 28.62 -3.15
N ARG A 123 5.43 27.72 -3.72
CA ARG A 123 6.81 27.49 -3.31
C ARG A 123 7.70 28.68 -3.69
N PRO A 124 8.60 29.12 -2.80
CA PRO A 124 9.41 30.32 -3.05
C PRO A 124 10.60 30.15 -4.02
N CYS A 125 10.86 28.98 -4.61
CA CYS A 125 12.17 28.69 -5.24
C CYS A 125 12.09 28.44 -6.75
N ASP A 126 12.61 29.41 -7.51
CA ASP A 126 13.15 29.28 -8.86
C ASP A 126 14.44 28.44 -8.82
N ALA A 127 14.74 27.68 -9.86
CA ALA A 127 15.92 26.82 -9.97
C ALA A 127 17.19 27.62 -10.35
N SER A 128 17.38 28.81 -9.78
CA SER A 128 18.60 29.60 -9.99
C SER A 128 19.69 29.18 -9.01
N SER A 129 20.93 29.17 -9.50
CA SER A 129 22.15 28.71 -8.80
C SER A 129 22.56 29.53 -7.57
N SER A 130 21.75 30.53 -7.17
CA SER A 130 22.06 31.50 -6.12
C SER A 130 21.05 31.51 -4.95
N ALA A 131 19.95 30.76 -5.01
CA ALA A 131 19.01 30.66 -3.91
C ALA A 131 19.43 29.57 -2.88
N PRO A 132 19.17 29.76 -1.56
CA PRO A 132 19.45 28.75 -0.54
C PRO A 132 18.81 27.40 -0.91
N PRO A 133 19.43 26.24 -0.59
CA PRO A 133 18.83 24.95 -0.88
C PRO A 133 17.52 24.80 -0.10
N CYS A 134 16.41 25.02 -0.79
CA CYS A 134 15.09 24.79 -0.23
C CYS A 134 14.96 23.28 0.02
N ASN A 135 15.07 22.88 1.29
CA ASN A 135 14.75 21.53 1.71
C ASN A 135 13.23 21.31 1.60
N LEU A 136 12.76 21.10 0.36
CA LEU A 136 11.36 20.76 0.06
C LEU A 136 10.99 19.33 0.50
N ASN A 137 11.96 18.57 1.02
CA ASN A 137 11.75 17.25 1.59
C ASN A 137 11.49 17.29 3.11
N ASN A 138 11.45 18.48 3.72
CA ASN A 138 11.04 18.61 5.10
C ASN A 138 9.54 18.94 5.14
N SER A 139 8.75 18.05 5.73
CA SER A 139 7.30 18.19 5.88
C SER A 139 6.91 19.54 6.47
N ALA A 140 7.74 20.11 7.36
CA ALA A 140 7.52 21.42 7.98
C ALA A 140 7.42 22.58 6.97
N ALA A 141 8.24 22.60 5.91
CA ALA A 141 8.17 23.62 4.86
C ALA A 141 7.03 23.35 3.86
N ALA A 142 6.60 22.09 3.71
CA ALA A 142 5.48 21.71 2.85
C ALA A 142 4.10 21.94 3.50
N LEU A 143 4.01 21.87 4.83
CA LEU A 143 2.75 22.04 5.58
C LEU A 143 2.09 23.38 5.22
N GLY A 144 2.70 24.53 5.50
CA GLY A 144 2.04 25.82 5.24
C GLY A 144 1.72 26.12 3.77
N LEU A 145 2.50 25.56 2.82
CA LEU A 145 2.40 25.90 1.41
C LEU A 145 1.11 25.38 0.77
N GLU A 146 0.72 24.13 1.00
CA GLU A 146 -0.52 23.61 0.40
C GLU A 146 -1.77 24.30 0.97
N TRP A 147 -1.71 24.68 2.24
CA TRP A 147 -2.76 25.48 2.87
C TRP A 147 -2.83 26.88 2.27
N ALA A 148 -1.68 27.53 2.00
CA ALA A 148 -1.64 28.80 1.31
C ALA A 148 -2.25 28.71 -0.10
N ALA A 149 -1.96 27.65 -0.87
CA ALA A 149 -2.59 27.41 -2.17
C ALA A 149 -4.12 27.24 -2.06
N PHE A 150 -4.60 26.60 -1.00
CA PHE A 150 -6.03 26.48 -0.72
C PHE A 150 -6.68 27.81 -0.38
N MET A 151 -6.08 28.62 0.50
CA MET A 151 -6.59 29.95 0.84
C MET A 151 -6.62 30.89 -0.37
N LEU A 152 -5.68 30.73 -1.31
CA LEU A 152 -5.65 31.46 -2.58
C LEU A 152 -6.66 30.93 -3.62
N GLY A 153 -7.29 29.77 -3.39
CA GLY A 153 -8.20 29.14 -4.34
C GLY A 153 -7.50 28.65 -5.62
N VAL A 154 -6.23 28.24 -5.52
CA VAL A 154 -5.38 27.81 -6.65
C VAL A 154 -5.01 26.33 -6.53
N PRO A 155 -5.94 25.40 -6.81
CA PRO A 155 -5.63 23.99 -6.88
C PRO A 155 -4.61 23.73 -8.00
N THR A 156 -3.86 22.64 -7.89
CA THR A 156 -2.94 22.15 -8.91
C THR A 156 -3.61 21.29 -9.97
N THR A 157 -4.71 20.64 -9.61
CA THR A 157 -5.60 19.93 -10.52
C THR A 157 -7.02 19.98 -9.97
N VAL A 158 -7.99 20.10 -10.88
CA VAL A 158 -9.42 19.99 -10.60
C VAL A 158 -10.02 18.94 -11.51
N SER A 159 -10.93 18.11 -10.98
CA SER A 159 -11.65 17.14 -11.80
C SER A 159 -13.03 16.78 -11.26
N VAL A 160 -13.97 16.46 -12.14
CA VAL A 160 -15.26 15.81 -11.80
C VAL A 160 -15.49 14.60 -12.69
N ASP A 161 -16.10 13.56 -12.14
CA ASP A 161 -16.24 12.28 -12.85
C ASP A 161 -17.67 12.03 -13.34
N THR A 162 -17.76 11.41 -14.52
CA THR A 162 -18.94 10.71 -15.03
C THR A 162 -18.54 9.28 -15.33
N ASN A 163 -18.77 8.38 -14.37
CA ASN A 163 -18.35 6.99 -14.46
C ASN A 163 -19.49 6.05 -14.83
N SER A 164 -19.18 5.04 -15.64
CA SER A 164 -20.07 3.91 -15.90
C SER A 164 -19.98 2.88 -14.78
N THR A 165 -20.96 1.97 -14.74
CA THR A 165 -20.88 0.77 -13.92
C THR A 165 -19.88 -0.24 -14.49
N LEU A 166 -19.39 -1.14 -13.64
CA LEU A 166 -18.53 -2.26 -14.02
C LEU A 166 -19.25 -3.58 -13.72
N TYR A 167 -19.26 -4.54 -14.64
CA TYR A 167 -19.76 -5.89 -14.35
C TYR A 167 -18.82 -6.96 -14.95
N MET A 168 -18.00 -7.58 -14.10
CA MET A 168 -17.03 -8.59 -14.50
C MET A 168 -17.43 -10.01 -14.09
N THR A 169 -17.07 -11.00 -14.91
CA THR A 169 -17.30 -12.41 -14.64
C THR A 169 -16.08 -13.27 -14.97
N ASN A 170 -15.86 -14.33 -14.19
CA ASN A 170 -15.02 -15.46 -14.61
C ASN A 170 -15.54 -16.78 -14.04
N ARG A 171 -15.42 -17.85 -14.83
CA ARG A 171 -15.77 -19.22 -14.48
C ARG A 171 -14.52 -20.03 -14.13
N PHE A 172 -14.66 -20.94 -13.18
CA PHE A 172 -13.63 -21.85 -12.69
C PHE A 172 -14.19 -23.27 -12.66
N GLY A 173 -13.39 -24.24 -13.08
CA GLY A 173 -13.66 -25.66 -12.92
C GLY A 173 -12.41 -26.40 -12.46
N GLY A 174 -12.53 -27.32 -11.51
CA GLY A 174 -11.41 -28.12 -11.04
C GLY A 174 -11.83 -29.47 -10.51
N GLY A 175 -10.89 -30.41 -10.48
CA GLY A 175 -11.08 -31.76 -9.98
C GLY A 175 -9.81 -32.29 -9.33
N TYR A 176 -9.95 -33.16 -8.34
CA TYR A 176 -8.82 -33.78 -7.66
C TYR A 176 -9.07 -35.25 -7.32
N ILE A 177 -7.98 -35.98 -7.16
CA ILE A 177 -7.93 -37.32 -6.57
C ILE A 177 -6.75 -37.37 -5.59
N GLN A 178 -6.95 -38.01 -4.44
CA GLN A 178 -5.95 -38.18 -3.40
C GLN A 178 -6.11 -39.57 -2.77
N ASP A 179 -4.99 -40.24 -2.50
CA ASP A 179 -4.93 -41.53 -1.82
C ASP A 179 -4.00 -41.44 -0.60
N ASP A 180 -4.53 -41.79 0.57
CA ASP A 180 -3.75 -42.06 1.77
C ASP A 180 -3.49 -43.57 1.86
N TRP A 181 -2.32 -44.00 1.38
CA TRP A 181 -1.94 -45.40 1.29
C TRP A 181 -1.04 -45.82 2.45
N ARG A 182 -1.55 -46.68 3.33
CA ARG A 182 -0.77 -47.34 4.38
C ARG A 182 0.06 -48.48 3.79
N PHE A 183 1.14 -48.15 3.09
CA PHE A 183 2.03 -49.10 2.43
C PHE A 183 2.46 -50.24 3.39
N SER A 184 2.86 -49.87 4.61
CA SER A 184 3.18 -50.81 5.70
C SER A 184 2.75 -50.24 7.06
N PRO A 185 2.84 -50.99 8.17
CA PRO A 185 2.56 -50.45 9.51
C PRO A 185 3.46 -49.25 9.90
N LYS A 186 4.61 -49.10 9.24
CA LYS A 186 5.58 -48.03 9.50
C LYS A 186 5.60 -46.95 8.42
N LEU A 187 5.05 -47.19 7.23
CA LEU A 187 5.09 -46.25 6.10
C LEU A 187 3.70 -45.95 5.58
N THR A 188 3.33 -44.67 5.60
CA THR A 188 2.16 -44.15 4.92
C THR A 188 2.59 -43.19 3.82
N LEU A 189 2.03 -43.35 2.63
CA LEU A 189 2.20 -42.47 1.48
C LEU A 189 0.92 -41.65 1.27
N ASN A 190 1.08 -40.38 0.92
CA ASN A 190 0.00 -39.48 0.56
C ASN A 190 0.23 -39.06 -0.89
N LEU A 191 -0.62 -39.52 -1.81
CA LEU A 191 -0.49 -39.25 -3.24
C LEU A 191 -1.69 -38.42 -3.68
N GLY A 192 -1.49 -37.34 -4.41
CA GLY A 192 -2.58 -36.50 -4.87
C GLY A 192 -2.30 -35.82 -6.19
N PHE A 193 -3.35 -35.60 -6.97
CA PHE A 193 -3.33 -34.82 -8.19
C PHE A 193 -4.58 -33.96 -8.26
N ARG A 194 -4.41 -32.69 -8.67
CA ARG A 194 -5.49 -31.77 -8.92
C ARG A 194 -5.30 -31.07 -10.26
N TYR A 195 -6.38 -30.94 -11.02
CA TYR A 195 -6.46 -30.15 -12.23
C TYR A 195 -7.43 -28.99 -12.00
N GLU A 196 -7.08 -27.80 -12.48
CA GLU A 196 -7.97 -26.65 -12.50
C GLU A 196 -7.91 -25.94 -13.85
N ARG A 197 -9.02 -25.33 -14.24
CA ARG A 197 -9.12 -24.43 -15.39
C ARG A 197 -9.96 -23.22 -15.02
N GLU A 198 -9.34 -22.05 -15.11
CA GLU A 198 -10.01 -20.77 -14.90
C GLU A 198 -10.13 -20.04 -16.25
N SER A 199 -11.31 -19.50 -16.53
CA SER A 199 -11.59 -18.75 -17.76
C SER A 199 -11.14 -17.29 -17.65
N GLY A 200 -11.02 -16.65 -18.81
CA GLY A 200 -10.67 -15.24 -18.92
C GLY A 200 -11.66 -14.29 -18.26
N PHE A 201 -11.19 -13.10 -17.92
CA PHE A 201 -12.02 -12.03 -17.36
C PHE A 201 -12.87 -11.37 -18.42
N ARG A 202 -14.19 -11.42 -18.26
CA ARG A 202 -15.14 -10.79 -19.19
C ARG A 202 -15.92 -9.68 -18.51
N GLU A 203 -15.93 -8.49 -19.10
CA GLU A 203 -16.93 -7.45 -18.76
C GLU A 203 -18.21 -7.74 -19.55
N ARG A 204 -19.37 -7.62 -18.91
CA ARG A 204 -20.65 -8.09 -19.48
C ARG A 204 -21.05 -7.37 -20.77
N PHE A 205 -20.64 -6.13 -20.95
CA PHE A 205 -21.05 -5.23 -22.02
C PHE A 205 -19.85 -4.72 -22.84
N ASP A 206 -18.69 -5.37 -22.70
CA ASP A 206 -17.43 -4.99 -23.36
C ASP A 206 -17.02 -3.52 -23.10
N ARG A 207 -17.39 -2.97 -21.93
CA ARG A 207 -17.14 -1.57 -21.55
C ARG A 207 -15.75 -1.36 -20.96
N GLY A 208 -14.71 -1.47 -21.79
CA GLY A 208 -13.36 -1.07 -21.41
C GLY A 208 -12.28 -1.41 -22.43
N LEU A 209 -11.05 -1.04 -22.08
CA LEU A 209 -9.84 -1.25 -22.86
C LEU A 209 -9.21 -2.61 -22.52
N SER A 210 -8.63 -3.26 -23.52
CA SER A 210 -7.98 -4.56 -23.41
C SER A 210 -6.46 -4.46 -23.45
N GLN A 211 -5.90 -4.30 -24.65
CA GLN A 211 -4.47 -4.36 -24.93
C GLN A 211 -4.01 -3.13 -25.70
N PHE A 212 -2.71 -3.02 -25.90
CA PHE A 212 -2.06 -2.06 -26.79
C PHE A 212 -1.56 -2.79 -28.03
N ASP A 213 -1.94 -2.32 -29.21
CA ASP A 213 -1.38 -2.79 -30.47
C ASP A 213 -0.22 -1.86 -30.86
N PRO A 214 1.06 -2.30 -30.79
CA PRO A 214 2.22 -1.47 -31.11
C PRO A 214 2.35 -1.15 -32.61
N ASN A 215 1.65 -1.89 -33.49
CA ASN A 215 1.75 -1.74 -34.94
C ASN A 215 0.60 -0.94 -35.55
N ALA A 216 -0.42 -0.63 -34.74
CA ALA A 216 -1.60 0.12 -35.13
C ALA A 216 -1.23 1.44 -35.82
N VAL A 217 -1.77 1.65 -37.02
CA VAL A 217 -1.69 2.93 -37.73
C VAL A 217 -2.83 3.81 -37.23
N LEU A 218 -2.50 5.00 -36.74
CA LEU A 218 -3.46 5.93 -36.15
C LEU A 218 -4.00 6.89 -37.21
N PRO A 219 -5.21 7.45 -37.03
CA PRO A 219 -5.74 8.51 -37.90
C PRO A 219 -4.84 9.75 -37.99
N ILE A 220 -3.97 9.97 -37.00
CA ILE A 220 -3.02 11.10 -36.95
C ILE A 220 -1.65 10.79 -37.55
N SER A 221 -1.34 9.52 -37.87
CA SER A 221 0.03 9.07 -38.13
C SER A 221 0.70 9.86 -39.26
N ALA A 222 0.09 9.89 -40.45
CA ALA A 222 0.68 10.55 -41.61
C ALA A 222 0.89 12.06 -41.40
N ALA A 223 -0.08 12.74 -40.79
CA ALA A 223 0.00 14.19 -40.54
C ALA A 223 1.06 14.53 -39.47
N ALA A 224 1.18 13.72 -38.42
CA ALA A 224 2.21 13.89 -37.39
C ALA A 224 3.61 13.63 -37.94
N GLU A 225 3.78 12.60 -38.77
CA GLU A 225 5.04 12.29 -39.45
C GLU A 225 5.46 13.40 -40.41
N ALA A 226 4.51 13.97 -41.17
CA ALA A 226 4.76 15.11 -42.04
C ALA A 226 5.16 16.37 -41.24
N ALA A 227 4.48 16.65 -40.12
CA ALA A 227 4.80 17.77 -39.25
C ALA A 227 6.21 17.62 -38.62
N TYR A 228 6.58 16.40 -38.22
CA TYR A 228 7.92 16.13 -37.71
C TYR A 228 9.02 16.34 -38.75
N ALA A 229 8.75 15.97 -40.00
CA ALA A 229 9.71 16.12 -41.10
C ALA A 229 10.11 17.57 -41.38
N LEU A 230 9.33 18.56 -40.94
CA LEU A 230 9.66 19.99 -41.05
C LEU A 230 10.77 20.43 -40.07
N SER A 231 10.98 19.70 -38.98
CA SER A 231 11.98 20.03 -37.96
C SER A 231 12.46 18.75 -37.25
N PRO A 232 13.14 17.83 -37.96
CA PRO A 232 13.55 16.55 -37.40
C PRO A 232 14.69 16.71 -36.39
N LEU A 233 14.81 15.74 -35.49
CA LEU A 233 15.96 15.66 -34.60
C LEU A 233 17.18 15.13 -35.35
N PRO A 234 18.40 15.61 -35.06
CA PRO A 234 19.62 15.01 -35.59
C PRO A 234 19.73 13.51 -35.26
N GLU A 235 19.26 13.11 -34.09
CA GLU A 235 19.33 11.73 -33.60
C GLU A 235 18.20 10.82 -34.12
N LEU A 236 17.17 11.41 -34.74
CA LEU A 236 16.03 10.69 -35.29
C LEU A 236 15.62 11.34 -36.63
N PRO A 237 16.21 10.91 -37.75
CA PRO A 237 15.84 11.42 -39.07
C PRO A 237 14.36 11.18 -39.39
N SER A 238 13.76 12.04 -40.22
CA SER A 238 12.33 11.98 -40.56
C SER A 238 11.87 10.60 -41.06
N GLY A 239 12.69 9.90 -41.86
CA GLY A 239 12.37 8.56 -42.35
C GLY A 239 12.36 7.45 -41.29
N GLN A 240 12.78 7.73 -40.05
CA GLN A 240 12.76 6.80 -38.92
C GLN A 240 11.70 7.18 -37.86
N PHE A 241 11.08 8.35 -37.98
CA PHE A 241 10.00 8.78 -37.11
C PHE A 241 8.68 8.19 -37.62
N HIS A 242 8.21 7.15 -36.94
CA HIS A 242 6.94 6.50 -37.24
C HIS A 242 5.97 6.60 -36.08
N VAL A 243 4.76 7.06 -36.37
CA VAL A 243 3.68 7.20 -35.40
C VAL A 243 2.81 5.95 -35.50
N ARG A 244 3.13 4.96 -34.67
CA ARG A 244 2.39 3.69 -34.55
C ARG A 244 2.04 3.43 -33.10
N GLY A 245 1.01 2.64 -32.82
CA GLY A 245 0.71 2.21 -31.46
C GLY A 245 -0.58 2.84 -30.91
N GLY A 246 -1.58 2.00 -30.64
CA GLY A 246 -2.90 2.45 -30.17
C GLY A 246 -3.54 1.51 -29.15
N SER A 247 -4.48 2.04 -28.36
CA SER A 247 -5.24 1.27 -27.38
C SER A 247 -6.43 0.55 -28.01
N LEU A 248 -6.71 -0.68 -27.59
CA LEU A 248 -7.82 -1.48 -28.12
C LEU A 248 -8.99 -1.56 -27.13
N TYR A 249 -10.21 -1.31 -27.60
CA TYR A 249 -11.43 -1.64 -26.86
C TYR A 249 -11.72 -3.15 -26.90
N LEU A 250 -12.34 -3.69 -25.84
CA LEU A 250 -12.80 -5.08 -25.81
C LEU A 250 -13.70 -5.39 -27.01
N GLY A 251 -13.44 -6.50 -27.70
CA GLY A 251 -14.26 -6.98 -28.82
C GLY A 251 -14.20 -6.13 -30.10
N GLN A 252 -13.33 -5.12 -30.19
CA GLN A 252 -13.22 -4.22 -31.34
C GLN A 252 -11.87 -4.41 -32.07
N ASN A 253 -11.83 -4.20 -33.39
CA ASN A 253 -10.61 -4.25 -34.21
C ASN A 253 -9.75 -5.52 -33.98
N GLY A 254 -10.40 -6.68 -33.85
CA GLY A 254 -9.73 -7.97 -33.60
C GLY A 254 -9.31 -8.22 -32.15
N ALA A 255 -9.57 -7.28 -31.23
CA ALA A 255 -9.29 -7.46 -29.82
C ALA A 255 -10.23 -8.48 -29.16
N PRO A 256 -9.77 -9.26 -28.18
CA PRO A 256 -10.61 -10.23 -27.49
C PRO A 256 -11.69 -9.53 -26.64
N THR A 257 -12.80 -10.22 -26.38
CA THR A 257 -13.85 -9.82 -25.40
C THR A 257 -13.48 -10.21 -23.97
N THR A 258 -12.31 -10.82 -23.78
CA THR A 258 -11.77 -11.19 -22.47
C THR A 258 -10.39 -10.58 -22.28
N LEU A 259 -10.12 -10.06 -21.09
CA LEU A 259 -8.83 -9.42 -20.77
C LEU A 259 -7.68 -10.41 -20.58
N SER A 260 -7.99 -11.65 -20.23
CA SER A 260 -7.03 -12.72 -20.00
C SER A 260 -7.45 -14.00 -20.71
N LYS A 261 -6.48 -14.85 -21.08
CA LYS A 261 -6.77 -16.17 -21.63
C LYS A 261 -7.13 -17.16 -20.53
N ALA A 262 -7.87 -18.20 -20.89
CA ALA A 262 -8.14 -19.32 -19.97
C ALA A 262 -6.87 -20.15 -19.75
N GLN A 263 -6.63 -20.61 -18.52
CA GLN A 263 -5.37 -21.29 -18.17
C GLN A 263 -5.59 -22.59 -17.40
N PRO A 264 -4.92 -23.69 -17.80
CA PRO A 264 -4.88 -24.92 -17.03
C PRO A 264 -3.85 -24.84 -15.89
N ALA A 265 -4.10 -25.54 -14.80
CA ALA A 265 -3.16 -25.74 -13.70
C ALA A 265 -3.13 -27.20 -13.28
N TYR A 266 -1.93 -27.76 -13.22
CA TYR A 266 -1.67 -29.16 -12.85
C TYR A 266 -0.95 -29.19 -11.51
N MET A 267 -1.52 -29.87 -10.51
CA MET A 267 -1.08 -29.78 -9.11
C MET A 267 -0.85 -31.17 -8.50
N PRO A 268 0.29 -31.82 -8.81
CA PRO A 268 0.69 -33.04 -8.11
C PRO A 268 1.10 -32.74 -6.66
N ARG A 269 0.85 -33.71 -5.78
CA ARG A 269 1.26 -33.73 -4.38
C ARG A 269 1.70 -35.14 -4.00
N VAL A 270 2.81 -35.22 -3.29
CA VAL A 270 3.35 -36.46 -2.74
C VAL A 270 3.84 -36.20 -1.34
N GLY A 271 3.55 -37.10 -0.42
CA GLY A 271 4.00 -37.05 0.96
C GLY A 271 4.25 -38.44 1.52
N PHE A 272 5.03 -38.50 2.59
CA PHE A 272 5.28 -39.73 3.32
C PHE A 272 5.35 -39.45 4.83
N ALA A 273 4.96 -40.46 5.61
CA ALA A 273 5.24 -40.56 7.03
C ALA A 273 5.86 -41.92 7.30
N TYR A 274 7.08 -41.92 7.81
CA TYR A 274 7.86 -43.13 8.08
C TYR A 274 8.25 -43.20 9.55
N GLN A 275 7.72 -44.20 10.25
CA GLN A 275 8.08 -44.52 11.62
C GLN A 275 9.35 -45.39 11.63
N TRP A 276 10.50 -44.78 11.95
CA TRP A 276 11.75 -45.54 12.14
C TRP A 276 11.63 -46.48 13.34
N ASN A 277 11.19 -45.93 14.48
CA ASN A 277 10.98 -46.65 15.73
C ASN A 277 9.81 -46.02 16.52
N PRO A 278 9.35 -46.61 17.65
CA PRO A 278 8.22 -46.07 18.42
C PRO A 278 8.34 -44.61 18.87
N LYS A 279 9.56 -44.07 18.93
CA LYS A 279 9.85 -42.71 19.39
C LYS A 279 10.24 -41.74 18.27
N THR A 280 10.40 -42.21 17.03
CA THR A 280 10.98 -41.40 15.94
C THR A 280 10.21 -41.56 14.64
N VAL A 281 9.75 -40.44 14.09
CA VAL A 281 8.99 -40.38 12.84
C VAL A 281 9.62 -39.37 11.90
N PHE A 282 9.86 -39.78 10.66
CA PHE A 282 10.15 -38.88 9.56
C PHE A 282 8.87 -38.52 8.82
N ARG A 283 8.74 -37.24 8.47
CA ARG A 283 7.67 -36.76 7.60
C ARG A 283 8.26 -35.93 6.50
N GLY A 284 7.76 -36.11 5.29
CA GLY A 284 8.16 -35.26 4.19
C GLY A 284 7.12 -35.20 3.11
N GLY A 285 7.24 -34.21 2.24
CA GLY A 285 6.37 -34.09 1.09
C GLY A 285 6.73 -32.94 0.19
N TYR A 286 6.19 -32.99 -1.02
CA TYR A 286 6.30 -32.01 -2.08
C TYR A 286 4.90 -31.77 -2.66
N GLY A 287 4.60 -30.52 -3.01
CA GLY A 287 3.37 -30.16 -3.70
C GLY A 287 3.54 -28.95 -4.60
N LEU A 288 2.84 -28.99 -5.73
CA LEU A 288 2.68 -27.87 -6.64
C LEU A 288 1.31 -27.22 -6.42
N PHE A 289 1.28 -25.89 -6.36
CA PHE A 289 0.10 -25.09 -6.11
C PHE A 289 0.08 -23.93 -7.10
N TYR A 290 -1.11 -23.46 -7.47
CA TYR A 290 -1.26 -22.23 -8.24
C TYR A 290 -2.18 -21.27 -7.50
N ASP A 291 -1.94 -19.98 -7.67
CA ASP A 291 -2.87 -18.94 -7.24
C ASP A 291 -4.08 -18.88 -8.18
N SER A 292 -5.19 -18.30 -7.73
CA SER A 292 -6.38 -18.08 -8.57
C SER A 292 -6.34 -16.71 -9.23
N ASN A 293 -6.64 -16.65 -10.52
CA ASN A 293 -6.86 -15.41 -11.24
C ASN A 293 -8.38 -15.20 -11.33
N ASN A 294 -8.94 -14.42 -10.42
CA ASN A 294 -10.39 -14.18 -10.38
C ASN A 294 -10.77 -12.70 -10.45
N VAL A 295 -11.99 -12.43 -10.93
CA VAL A 295 -12.46 -11.05 -11.13
C VAL A 295 -12.73 -10.29 -9.83
N LEU A 296 -12.78 -10.96 -8.67
CA LEU A 296 -13.10 -10.31 -7.40
C LEU A 296 -12.05 -9.27 -7.00
N ASN A 297 -10.80 -9.45 -7.43
CA ASN A 297 -9.67 -8.56 -7.13
C ASN A 297 -9.05 -7.93 -8.40
N PHE A 298 -9.80 -7.89 -9.50
CA PHE A 298 -9.31 -7.36 -10.77
C PHE A 298 -10.21 -6.22 -11.27
N GLY A 299 -9.60 -5.08 -11.62
CA GLY A 299 -10.28 -3.91 -12.20
C GLY A 299 -9.96 -3.78 -13.68
N LEU A 300 -10.86 -3.13 -14.42
CA LEU A 300 -10.75 -2.88 -15.85
C LEU A 300 -10.61 -1.38 -16.10
N ASP A 301 -9.79 -1.00 -17.07
CA ASP A 301 -9.74 0.37 -17.57
C ASP A 301 -10.98 0.63 -18.43
N GLN A 302 -11.91 1.45 -17.92
CA GLN A 302 -13.17 1.78 -18.60
C GLN A 302 -13.10 3.13 -19.36
N PHE A 303 -11.90 3.63 -19.68
CA PHE A 303 -11.76 4.92 -20.37
C PHE A 303 -12.61 4.97 -21.65
N GLY A 304 -13.38 6.05 -21.79
CA GLY A 304 -14.38 6.23 -22.86
C GLY A 304 -15.80 5.91 -22.40
N PHE A 305 -15.99 4.86 -21.58
CA PHE A 305 -17.27 4.59 -20.90
C PHE A 305 -17.38 5.33 -19.57
N SER A 306 -16.24 5.55 -18.93
CA SER A 306 -16.05 6.43 -17.78
C SER A 306 -15.12 7.57 -18.21
N ARG A 307 -15.50 8.81 -17.91
CA ARG A 307 -14.70 9.99 -18.21
C ARG A 307 -14.62 10.94 -17.03
N SER A 308 -13.44 11.49 -16.84
CA SER A 308 -13.21 12.62 -15.95
C SER A 308 -13.15 13.91 -16.77
N THR A 309 -13.75 14.95 -16.23
CA THR A 309 -13.63 16.31 -16.71
C THR A 309 -12.58 17.01 -15.89
N GLY A 310 -11.51 17.49 -16.51
CA GLY A 310 -10.55 18.39 -15.88
C GLY A 310 -10.49 19.73 -16.59
N THR A 311 -9.81 20.68 -15.97
CA THR A 311 -9.57 22.02 -16.54
C THR A 311 -8.07 22.29 -16.59
N THR A 312 -7.60 22.78 -17.73
CA THR A 312 -6.22 23.30 -17.84
C THR A 312 -6.13 24.58 -17.03
N LEU A 313 -5.34 24.55 -15.94
CA LEU A 313 -5.25 25.69 -15.02
C LEU A 313 -4.20 26.71 -15.44
N THR A 314 -3.15 26.27 -16.15
CA THR A 314 -2.04 27.12 -16.61
C THR A 314 -1.33 26.46 -17.79
N ASN A 315 -0.80 27.27 -18.71
CA ASN A 315 0.05 26.83 -19.82
C ASN A 315 1.51 27.28 -19.67
N ASN A 316 1.86 27.92 -18.55
CA ASN A 316 3.17 28.53 -18.31
C ASN A 316 3.65 28.30 -16.87
N ASN A 317 3.44 27.09 -16.36
CA ASN A 317 3.91 26.65 -15.04
C ASN A 317 3.46 27.53 -13.87
N GLY A 318 2.26 28.12 -13.97
CA GLY A 318 1.66 28.91 -12.91
C GLY A 318 2.07 30.38 -12.89
N LEU A 319 2.82 30.87 -13.90
CA LEU A 319 3.06 32.32 -14.07
C LEU A 319 1.75 33.07 -14.28
N THR A 320 0.82 32.47 -15.04
CA THR A 320 -0.57 32.93 -15.15
C THR A 320 -1.51 31.76 -15.00
N LEU A 321 -2.62 31.98 -14.30
CA LEU A 321 -3.71 31.00 -14.14
C LEU A 321 -4.86 31.37 -15.08
N LEU A 322 -5.26 30.43 -15.92
CA LEU A 322 -6.34 30.60 -16.89
C LEU A 322 -7.67 30.79 -16.16
N ASN A 323 -8.55 31.63 -16.71
CA ASN A 323 -9.88 31.92 -16.16
C ASN A 323 -9.86 32.47 -14.71
N THR A 324 -8.83 33.25 -14.38
CA THR A 324 -8.71 33.97 -13.09
C THR A 324 -8.30 35.42 -13.33
N ASN A 325 -8.43 36.26 -12.31
CA ASN A 325 -7.84 37.60 -12.29
C ASN A 325 -6.77 37.76 -11.18
N LEU A 326 -6.22 36.65 -10.68
CA LEU A 326 -5.35 36.60 -9.51
C LEU A 326 -4.08 37.45 -9.63
N THR A 327 -3.62 37.73 -10.85
CA THR A 327 -2.44 38.59 -11.11
C THR A 327 -2.81 40.05 -11.41
N SER A 328 -4.10 40.39 -11.50
CA SER A 328 -4.58 41.73 -11.83
C SER A 328 -4.30 42.76 -10.73
N ALA A 329 -4.19 44.03 -11.11
CA ALA A 329 -4.06 45.13 -10.14
C ALA A 329 -5.28 45.23 -9.22
N ALA A 330 -6.48 44.96 -9.74
CA ALA A 330 -7.73 44.94 -8.98
C ALA A 330 -7.67 43.92 -7.83
N CYS A 331 -7.34 42.66 -8.13
CA CYS A 331 -7.20 41.61 -7.12
C CYS A 331 -6.12 41.93 -6.08
N ARG A 332 -4.97 42.51 -6.50
CA ARG A 332 -3.92 42.97 -5.58
C ARG A 332 -4.36 44.09 -4.65
N SER A 333 -5.23 44.99 -5.12
CA SER A 333 -5.74 46.13 -4.34
C SER A 333 -6.90 45.76 -3.41
N ASN A 334 -7.69 44.74 -3.78
CA ASN A 334 -8.84 44.29 -3.02
C ASN A 334 -9.03 42.76 -3.18
N PRO A 335 -8.71 41.95 -2.15
CA PRO A 335 -8.88 40.50 -2.19
C PRO A 335 -10.31 40.04 -2.51
N ALA A 336 -11.34 40.82 -2.18
CA ALA A 336 -12.73 40.49 -2.52
C ALA A 336 -13.04 40.59 -4.02
N SER A 337 -12.18 41.26 -4.79
CA SER A 337 -12.29 41.33 -6.25
C SER A 337 -11.59 40.16 -6.97
N CYS A 338 -10.91 39.27 -6.22
CA CYS A 338 -10.19 38.14 -6.78
C CYS A 338 -11.16 37.03 -7.24
N GLN A 339 -11.08 36.68 -8.52
CA GLN A 339 -11.68 35.50 -9.12
C GLN A 339 -10.63 34.39 -9.16
N THR A 340 -10.84 33.37 -8.34
CA THR A 340 -9.97 32.19 -8.23
C THR A 340 -10.48 31.06 -9.13
N ILE A 341 -9.73 29.98 -9.27
CA ILE A 341 -10.19 28.78 -9.99
C ILE A 341 -11.47 28.20 -9.37
N LEU A 342 -11.69 28.38 -8.06
CA LEU A 342 -12.89 27.88 -7.39
C LEU A 342 -14.17 28.63 -7.80
N SER A 343 -14.05 29.82 -8.40
CA SER A 343 -15.21 30.59 -8.87
C SER A 343 -15.85 30.03 -10.15
N ASP A 344 -15.05 29.45 -11.05
CA ASP A 344 -15.53 28.68 -12.20
C ASP A 344 -14.53 27.55 -12.53
N PRO A 345 -14.52 26.45 -11.75
CA PRO A 345 -13.52 25.40 -11.89
C PRO A 345 -13.67 24.60 -13.19
N PHE A 346 -14.85 24.58 -13.81
CA PHE A 346 -15.15 23.93 -15.09
C PHE A 346 -15.81 24.92 -16.05
N PRO A 347 -15.02 25.84 -16.66
CA PRO A 347 -15.53 26.87 -17.54
C PRO A 347 -16.13 26.28 -18.82
N VAL A 348 -17.05 27.02 -19.43
CA VAL A 348 -17.64 26.65 -20.74
C VAL A 348 -16.53 26.64 -21.79
N ARG A 349 -16.39 25.53 -22.49
CA ARG A 349 -15.42 25.38 -23.58
C ARG A 349 -15.94 26.04 -24.86
N ALA A 350 -15.06 26.17 -25.86
CA ALA A 350 -15.41 26.72 -27.17
C ALA A 350 -16.54 25.95 -27.89
N ASP A 351 -16.79 24.69 -27.54
CA ASP A 351 -17.88 23.86 -28.08
C ASP A 351 -19.22 24.05 -27.33
N GLY A 352 -19.28 24.95 -26.35
CA GLY A 352 -20.47 25.18 -25.52
C GLY A 352 -20.68 24.18 -24.39
N THR A 353 -19.82 23.17 -24.25
CA THR A 353 -19.91 22.16 -23.19
C THR A 353 -19.06 22.52 -21.96
N ARG A 354 -19.44 22.04 -20.78
CA ARG A 354 -18.63 22.12 -19.55
C ARG A 354 -17.97 20.79 -19.17
N PHE A 355 -18.63 19.68 -19.46
CA PHE A 355 -18.22 18.35 -19.00
C PHE A 355 -17.87 17.43 -20.15
N ASN A 356 -16.98 16.47 -19.88
CA ASN A 356 -16.63 15.40 -20.80
C ASN A 356 -17.64 14.26 -20.63
N ASP A 357 -18.55 14.09 -21.60
CA ASP A 357 -19.48 12.97 -21.58
C ASP A 357 -18.82 11.66 -22.03
N PRO A 358 -19.25 10.49 -21.50
CA PRO A 358 -18.81 9.19 -21.98
C PRO A 358 -19.01 9.02 -23.49
N LEU A 359 -17.93 8.73 -24.21
CA LEU A 359 -17.91 8.50 -25.66
C LEU A 359 -18.05 7.02 -26.05
N GLY A 360 -18.14 6.12 -25.07
CA GLY A 360 -18.08 4.68 -25.30
C GLY A 360 -16.75 4.27 -25.94
N ASN A 361 -16.84 3.65 -27.12
CA ASN A 361 -15.70 3.18 -27.91
C ASN A 361 -15.36 4.07 -29.12
N GLN A 362 -15.98 5.25 -29.27
CA GLN A 362 -15.88 6.08 -30.47
C GLN A 362 -14.46 6.60 -30.77
N LEU A 363 -13.58 6.67 -29.77
CA LEU A 363 -12.17 7.07 -29.96
C LEU A 363 -11.32 5.97 -30.61
N GLY A 364 -11.79 4.73 -30.68
CA GLY A 364 -11.06 3.62 -31.29
C GLY A 364 -9.63 3.49 -30.76
N LEU A 365 -8.66 3.41 -31.69
CA LEU A 365 -7.22 3.31 -31.38
C LEU A 365 -6.65 4.52 -30.63
N MET A 366 -7.33 5.66 -30.70
CA MET A 366 -6.88 6.94 -30.14
C MET A 366 -7.22 7.15 -28.66
N ALA A 367 -7.98 6.24 -28.04
CA ALA A 367 -8.52 6.45 -26.69
C ALA A 367 -7.45 6.87 -25.66
N ARG A 368 -6.26 6.26 -25.70
CA ARG A 368 -5.15 6.60 -24.79
C ARG A 368 -4.01 7.41 -25.42
N VAL A 369 -4.16 7.87 -26.66
CA VAL A 369 -3.12 8.68 -27.33
C VAL A 369 -3.06 10.08 -26.70
N GLY A 370 -1.85 10.63 -26.57
CA GLY A 370 -1.57 11.83 -25.78
C GLY A 370 -1.77 11.65 -24.28
N ARG A 371 -1.89 10.40 -23.81
CA ARG A 371 -2.10 10.02 -22.41
C ARG A 371 -1.22 8.81 -22.07
N GLY A 372 -1.08 8.52 -20.78
CA GLY A 372 -0.44 7.29 -20.33
C GLY A 372 -1.40 6.11 -20.47
N PHE A 373 -0.87 4.95 -20.87
CA PHE A 373 -1.62 3.69 -20.89
C PHE A 373 -0.89 2.60 -20.13
N THR A 374 -1.48 2.19 -19.01
CA THR A 374 -1.11 0.96 -18.32
C THR A 374 -2.16 -0.08 -18.63
N PHE A 375 -1.76 -1.10 -19.38
CA PHE A 375 -2.65 -2.18 -19.77
C PHE A 375 -2.13 -3.51 -19.24
N VAL A 376 -2.94 -4.54 -19.39
CA VAL A 376 -2.49 -5.87 -19.04
C VAL A 376 -2.43 -6.79 -20.26
N ASN A 377 -1.34 -7.54 -20.36
CA ASN A 377 -1.21 -8.55 -21.38
C ASN A 377 -2.15 -9.73 -21.08
N GLY A 378 -2.93 -10.16 -22.07
CA GLY A 378 -3.87 -11.27 -21.91
C GLY A 378 -3.19 -12.63 -21.69
N ASP A 379 -1.90 -12.71 -21.97
CA ASP A 379 -1.03 -13.88 -21.75
C ASP A 379 -0.27 -13.84 -20.42
N TRP A 380 -0.89 -13.40 -19.31
CA TRP A 380 -0.30 -13.63 -17.99
C TRP A 380 -0.56 -15.09 -17.55
N PRO A 381 0.45 -15.87 -17.11
CA PRO A 381 0.29 -17.14 -16.41
C PRO A 381 -0.15 -16.97 -14.95
N ARG A 382 -0.78 -18.01 -14.38
CA ARG A 382 -1.08 -18.11 -12.94
C ARG A 382 0.21 -18.27 -12.15
N ALA A 383 0.33 -17.55 -11.04
CA ALA A 383 1.44 -17.73 -10.10
C ALA A 383 1.51 -19.18 -9.63
N ARG A 384 2.71 -19.77 -9.67
CA ARG A 384 2.92 -21.18 -9.36
C ARG A 384 3.90 -21.30 -8.21
N GLN A 385 3.55 -22.12 -7.23
CA GLN A 385 4.33 -22.34 -6.03
C GLN A 385 4.62 -23.83 -5.81
N GLN A 386 5.90 -24.13 -5.73
CA GLN A 386 6.42 -25.40 -5.26
C GLN A 386 6.68 -25.30 -3.76
N ARG A 387 6.23 -26.28 -2.98
CA ARG A 387 6.50 -26.38 -1.55
C ARG A 387 7.02 -27.76 -1.23
N TRP A 388 8.07 -27.83 -0.42
CA TRP A 388 8.55 -29.08 0.15
C TRP A 388 8.88 -28.90 1.63
N ARG A 389 8.63 -29.94 2.42
CA ARG A 389 9.02 -30.02 3.82
C ARG A 389 9.61 -31.40 4.06
N VAL A 390 10.67 -31.47 4.85
CA VAL A 390 11.22 -32.71 5.39
C VAL A 390 11.54 -32.46 6.85
N GLY A 391 11.10 -33.35 7.73
CA GLY A 391 11.33 -33.21 9.16
C GLY A 391 11.41 -34.54 9.89
N ILE A 392 12.05 -34.48 11.05
CA ILE A 392 12.16 -35.56 12.01
C ILE A 392 11.53 -35.11 13.32
N GLU A 393 10.63 -35.94 13.84
CA GLU A 393 10.04 -35.78 15.17
C GLU A 393 10.53 -36.92 16.05
N ARG A 394 11.04 -36.57 17.24
CA ARG A 394 11.51 -37.54 18.23
C ARG A 394 10.97 -37.25 19.61
N GLU A 395 10.38 -38.27 20.23
CA GLU A 395 10.11 -38.30 21.65
C GLU A 395 11.42 -38.46 22.43
N LEU A 396 11.78 -37.45 23.22
CA LEU A 396 12.97 -37.45 24.09
C LEU A 396 12.64 -38.03 25.46
N ARG A 397 11.45 -37.73 25.97
CA ARG A 397 10.83 -38.26 27.21
C ARG A 397 9.33 -38.40 26.97
N SER A 398 8.62 -39.12 27.83
CA SER A 398 7.16 -39.34 27.70
C SER A 398 6.31 -38.06 27.58
N ASN A 399 6.85 -36.93 28.01
CA ASN A 399 6.25 -35.61 27.98
C ASN A 399 7.04 -34.58 27.16
N LEU A 400 8.15 -34.95 26.52
CA LEU A 400 9.05 -34.04 25.80
C LEU A 400 9.32 -34.53 24.38
N ALA A 401 8.96 -33.73 23.39
CA ALA A 401 9.20 -34.00 21.97
C ALA A 401 10.04 -32.91 21.32
N LEU A 402 10.97 -33.31 20.45
CA LEU A 402 11.77 -32.44 19.60
C LEU A 402 11.39 -32.68 18.13
N GLU A 403 11.11 -31.60 17.40
CA GLU A 403 10.98 -31.61 15.95
C GLU A 403 12.07 -30.73 15.34
N VAL A 404 12.71 -31.25 14.28
CA VAL A 404 13.57 -30.48 13.40
C VAL A 404 13.04 -30.63 11.98
N ALA A 405 12.68 -29.52 11.35
CA ALA A 405 12.10 -29.50 10.01
C ALA A 405 12.79 -28.47 9.12
N TYR A 406 13.06 -28.87 7.87
CA TYR A 406 13.43 -27.99 6.79
C TYR A 406 12.23 -27.81 5.86
N LEU A 407 11.93 -26.56 5.53
CA LEU A 407 10.93 -26.19 4.55
C LEU A 407 11.56 -25.33 3.48
N GLY A 408 11.25 -25.63 2.22
CA GLY A 408 11.57 -24.76 1.11
C GLY A 408 10.35 -24.48 0.25
N SER A 409 10.36 -23.32 -0.38
CA SER A 409 9.41 -23.01 -1.43
C SER A 409 10.07 -22.18 -2.53
N TYR A 410 9.65 -22.47 -3.75
CA TYR A 410 9.99 -21.71 -4.94
C TYR A 410 8.68 -21.28 -5.58
N THR A 411 8.48 -19.98 -5.70
CA THR A 411 7.33 -19.41 -6.40
C THR A 411 7.81 -18.68 -7.63
N ASP A 412 7.18 -18.92 -8.77
CA ASP A 412 7.41 -18.21 -10.03
C ASP A 412 6.09 -17.72 -10.64
N HIS A 413 6.19 -16.96 -11.72
CA HIS A 413 5.05 -16.38 -12.42
C HIS A 413 4.16 -15.48 -11.56
N ILE A 414 4.69 -14.86 -10.49
CA ILE A 414 3.84 -14.03 -9.62
C ILE A 414 3.52 -12.73 -10.37
N PRO A 415 2.25 -12.45 -10.71
CA PRO A 415 1.87 -11.14 -11.19
C PRO A 415 1.69 -10.24 -9.96
N THR A 416 2.47 -9.19 -9.81
CA THR A 416 2.22 -8.25 -8.72
C THR A 416 1.14 -7.25 -9.10
N PHE A 417 0.22 -7.04 -8.16
CA PHE A 417 -0.72 -5.93 -8.11
C PHE A 417 -0.69 -5.40 -6.68
N SER A 418 -0.24 -4.17 -6.49
CA SER A 418 -0.11 -3.47 -5.22
C SER A 418 -0.90 -2.17 -5.32
N ASN A 419 -2.04 -2.14 -4.64
CA ASN A 419 -2.69 -0.91 -4.21
C ASN A 419 -2.14 -0.42 -2.87
N SER A 420 -1.00 -0.95 -2.43
CA SER A 420 -0.48 -0.72 -1.08
C SER A 420 0.42 0.50 -1.05
N VAL A 421 0.36 1.23 0.07
CA VAL A 421 1.21 2.39 0.35
C VAL A 421 2.62 1.94 0.78
N ASP A 422 2.93 0.64 0.81
CA ASP A 422 4.25 0.14 1.19
C ASP A 422 5.22 0.23 0.00
N PRO A 423 6.31 1.03 0.09
CA PRO A 423 7.35 1.07 -0.93
C PRO A 423 7.99 -0.29 -1.25
N ALA A 424 7.81 -1.30 -0.39
CA ALA A 424 8.27 -2.66 -0.61
C ALA A 424 7.40 -3.46 -1.58
N ASP A 425 6.16 -3.01 -1.84
CA ASP A 425 5.19 -3.64 -2.72
C ASP A 425 5.08 -2.84 -4.02
N VAL A 426 5.95 -3.17 -4.96
CA VAL A 426 6.03 -2.51 -6.26
C VAL A 426 5.21 -3.30 -7.28
N ASP A 427 4.25 -2.63 -7.91
CA ASP A 427 3.67 -3.12 -9.16
C ASP A 427 4.78 -3.37 -10.16
N ILE A 428 4.97 -4.62 -10.55
CA ILE A 428 5.96 -4.95 -11.56
C ILE A 428 5.33 -4.64 -12.89
N THR A 429 5.72 -3.47 -13.34
CA THR A 429 5.42 -2.98 -14.64
C THR A 429 6.62 -3.18 -15.57
N ARG A 430 6.33 -3.24 -16.86
CA ARG A 430 7.34 -3.17 -17.91
C ARG A 430 6.97 -2.03 -18.85
N ARG A 431 7.83 -1.02 -18.90
CA ARG A 431 7.69 0.10 -19.82
C ARG A 431 8.03 -0.38 -21.25
N LEU A 432 7.20 -0.03 -22.22
CA LEU A 432 7.41 -0.37 -23.63
C LEU A 432 8.07 0.80 -24.39
N ASP A 433 7.78 2.03 -23.98
CA ASP A 433 8.33 3.28 -24.50
C ASP A 433 9.57 3.75 -23.71
N PHE A 434 10.46 2.83 -23.32
CA PHE A 434 11.68 3.21 -22.60
C PHE A 434 12.61 4.04 -23.49
N LEU A 435 13.34 4.98 -22.89
CA LEU A 435 14.35 5.77 -23.59
C LEU A 435 15.58 4.87 -23.83
N PRO A 436 16.14 4.82 -25.05
CA PRO A 436 17.29 3.97 -25.36
C PRO A 436 18.48 4.20 -24.42
N GLN A 437 19.22 3.12 -24.13
CA GLN A 437 20.30 3.11 -23.13
C GLN A 437 21.37 4.19 -23.36
N GLN A 438 21.66 4.56 -24.61
CA GLN A 438 22.67 5.57 -24.95
C GLN A 438 22.39 6.96 -24.36
N TYR A 439 21.13 7.27 -24.02
CA TYR A 439 20.75 8.55 -23.43
C TYR A 439 20.79 8.55 -21.89
N TRP A 440 21.11 7.40 -21.27
CA TRP A 440 21.18 7.27 -19.82
C TRP A 440 22.61 7.48 -19.32
N THR A 441 22.77 8.37 -18.33
CA THR A 441 24.07 8.59 -17.69
C THR A 441 24.42 7.41 -16.76
N THR A 442 25.64 6.87 -16.90
CA THR A 442 26.20 5.80 -16.05
C THR A 442 27.34 6.30 -15.16
N GLY A 443 27.69 5.54 -14.10
CA GLY A 443 28.80 5.87 -13.19
C GLY A 443 28.43 6.85 -12.07
N LEU A 444 29.41 7.38 -11.33
CA LEU A 444 29.14 8.23 -10.15
C LEU A 444 28.94 9.71 -10.48
N VAL A 445 29.56 10.22 -11.55
CA VAL A 445 29.63 11.67 -11.86
C VAL A 445 28.33 12.16 -12.48
N PRO A 446 27.61 13.13 -11.88
CA PRO A 446 26.46 13.84 -12.46
C PRO A 446 26.78 14.43 -13.84
N ARG A 447 25.83 14.41 -14.77
CA ARG A 447 25.94 15.06 -16.09
C ARG A 447 24.71 15.92 -16.36
N PRO A 448 24.61 17.11 -15.73
CA PRO A 448 23.47 18.01 -15.93
C PRO A 448 23.25 18.40 -17.40
N ALA A 449 24.33 18.48 -18.19
CA ALA A 449 24.25 18.73 -19.63
C ALA A 449 23.40 17.69 -20.37
N ASN A 450 23.41 16.42 -19.95
CA ASN A 450 22.56 15.38 -20.54
C ASN A 450 21.08 15.62 -20.20
N ASP A 451 20.79 16.03 -18.96
CA ASP A 451 19.43 16.40 -18.55
C ASP A 451 18.93 17.63 -19.33
N THR A 452 19.76 18.67 -19.48
CA THR A 452 19.43 19.85 -20.30
C THR A 452 19.19 19.47 -21.76
N PHE A 453 20.06 18.61 -22.32
CA PHE A 453 19.91 18.09 -23.68
C PHE A 453 18.58 17.33 -23.83
N LEU A 454 18.26 16.38 -22.96
CA LEU A 454 17.04 15.59 -23.06
C LEU A 454 15.76 16.38 -22.77
N ASN A 455 15.83 17.43 -21.94
CA ASN A 455 14.70 18.30 -21.64
C ASN A 455 14.55 19.49 -22.61
N THR A 456 15.48 19.67 -23.57
CA THR A 456 15.33 20.66 -24.64
C THR A 456 14.03 20.38 -25.40
N THR A 457 13.24 21.40 -25.68
CA THR A 457 11.95 21.26 -26.34
C THR A 457 12.03 21.63 -27.83
N PHE A 458 11.19 20.99 -28.62
CA PHE A 458 11.06 21.12 -30.08
C PHE A 458 9.61 21.40 -30.45
N PRO A 459 9.32 21.92 -31.66
CA PRO A 459 7.95 22.00 -32.16
C PRO A 459 7.24 20.65 -32.02
N ASN A 460 6.04 20.65 -31.44
CA ASN A 460 5.29 19.43 -31.21
C ASN A 460 4.67 18.92 -32.52
N PRO A 461 5.10 17.77 -33.09
CA PRO A 461 4.49 17.23 -34.30
C PRO A 461 3.04 16.77 -34.06
N PHE A 462 2.69 16.50 -32.80
CA PHE A 462 1.33 16.17 -32.36
C PHE A 462 0.50 17.40 -31.99
N ASN A 463 0.93 18.61 -32.35
CA ASN A 463 0.11 19.78 -32.08
C ASN A 463 -1.24 19.70 -32.83
N ILE A 464 -2.33 20.08 -32.18
CA ILE A 464 -3.69 20.03 -32.70
C ILE A 464 -3.86 20.80 -34.02
N ALA A 465 -3.05 21.85 -34.24
CA ALA A 465 -3.04 22.63 -35.47
C ALA A 465 -2.71 21.78 -36.72
N ASN A 466 -1.93 20.70 -36.56
CA ASN A 466 -1.57 19.80 -37.66
C ASN A 466 -2.73 18.86 -38.08
N PHE A 467 -3.84 18.85 -37.33
CA PHE A 467 -4.94 17.90 -37.50
C PHE A 467 -6.29 18.56 -37.78
N ALA A 468 -6.31 19.76 -38.38
CA ALA A 468 -7.55 20.48 -38.69
C ALA A 468 -8.53 19.66 -39.54
N PHE A 469 -8.03 18.77 -40.41
CA PHE A 469 -8.87 17.88 -41.23
C PHE A 469 -9.80 16.98 -40.38
N LEU A 470 -9.40 16.63 -39.16
CA LEU A 470 -10.23 15.81 -38.26
C LEU A 470 -11.50 16.54 -37.80
N GLN A 471 -11.57 17.87 -37.87
CA GLN A 471 -12.81 18.60 -37.57
C GLN A 471 -13.98 18.14 -38.44
N THR A 472 -13.70 17.72 -39.68
CA THR A 472 -14.71 17.23 -40.62
C THR A 472 -14.79 15.70 -40.64
N GLN A 473 -13.64 15.02 -40.60
CA GLN A 473 -13.58 13.56 -40.74
C GLN A 473 -13.92 12.81 -39.44
N ASN A 474 -13.54 13.35 -38.29
CA ASN A 474 -13.81 12.75 -36.98
C ASN A 474 -13.89 13.86 -35.90
N PRO A 475 -15.00 14.62 -35.85
CA PRO A 475 -15.15 15.75 -34.94
C PRO A 475 -15.05 15.36 -33.46
N VAL A 476 -15.49 14.15 -33.10
CA VAL A 476 -15.39 13.62 -31.73
C VAL A 476 -13.93 13.46 -31.32
N LEU A 477 -13.10 12.89 -32.20
CA LEU A 477 -11.67 12.74 -31.95
C LEU A 477 -10.96 14.10 -31.86
N PHE A 478 -11.24 15.01 -32.80
CA PHE A 478 -10.64 16.35 -32.78
C PHE A 478 -10.96 17.07 -31.48
N GLN A 479 -12.21 16.98 -31.01
CA GLN A 479 -12.64 17.60 -29.76
C GLN A 479 -12.01 16.95 -28.52
N ASP A 480 -11.83 15.63 -28.51
CA ASP A 480 -11.08 14.98 -27.42
C ASP A 480 -9.62 15.46 -27.38
N MET A 481 -8.97 15.56 -28.54
CA MET A 481 -7.58 16.00 -28.67
C MET A 481 -7.42 17.47 -28.27
N SER A 482 -8.33 18.36 -28.68
CA SER A 482 -8.29 19.79 -28.35
C SER A 482 -8.42 20.07 -26.84
N SER A 483 -9.04 19.16 -26.10
CA SER A 483 -9.16 19.22 -24.63
C SER A 483 -7.94 18.66 -23.87
N ASN A 484 -6.95 18.10 -24.57
CA ASN A 484 -5.79 17.45 -23.97
C ASN A 484 -4.51 18.27 -24.21
N SER A 485 -3.84 18.65 -23.12
CA SER A 485 -2.63 19.48 -23.15
C SER A 485 -1.48 18.89 -23.96
N PHE A 486 -1.43 17.58 -24.14
CA PHE A 486 -0.45 16.94 -25.02
C PHE A 486 -0.56 17.44 -26.46
N PHE A 487 -1.78 17.62 -26.98
CA PHE A 487 -1.99 18.10 -28.34
C PHE A 487 -2.06 19.62 -28.43
N THR A 488 -2.43 20.33 -27.36
CA THR A 488 -2.48 21.81 -27.43
C THR A 488 -1.12 22.48 -27.16
N ASN A 489 -0.20 21.81 -26.46
CA ASN A 489 1.16 22.30 -26.27
C ASN A 489 1.88 22.44 -27.61
N THR A 490 2.51 23.59 -27.82
CA THR A 490 3.26 23.91 -29.04
C THR A 490 4.63 23.24 -29.08
N THR A 491 5.11 22.76 -27.93
CA THR A 491 6.42 22.12 -27.82
C THR A 491 6.38 20.76 -27.11
N ILE A 492 7.35 19.91 -27.43
CA ILE A 492 7.54 18.56 -26.88
C ILE A 492 9.03 18.35 -26.56
N SER A 493 9.37 17.61 -25.51
CA SER A 493 10.77 17.39 -25.14
C SER A 493 11.48 16.43 -26.09
N ARG A 494 12.78 16.63 -26.27
CA ARG A 494 13.67 15.70 -27.00
C ARG A 494 13.52 14.27 -26.46
N ALA A 495 13.51 14.12 -25.13
CA ALA A 495 13.33 12.82 -24.47
C ALA A 495 12.05 12.10 -24.87
N GLN A 496 10.94 12.83 -25.12
CA GLN A 496 9.68 12.22 -25.52
C GLN A 496 9.70 11.78 -26.99
N LEU A 497 10.31 12.58 -27.87
CA LEU A 497 10.46 12.24 -29.30
C LEU A 497 11.38 11.04 -29.53
N LEU A 498 12.40 10.86 -28.68
CA LEU A 498 13.35 9.75 -28.76
C LEU A 498 12.83 8.42 -28.19
N ARG A 499 11.64 8.40 -27.59
CA ARG A 499 10.98 7.18 -27.11
C ARG A 499 10.21 6.51 -28.23
N ALA A 500 10.08 5.19 -28.15
CA ALA A 500 9.09 4.48 -28.95
C ALA A 500 7.68 4.98 -28.59
N PHE A 501 6.78 5.03 -29.57
CA PHE A 501 5.42 5.56 -29.39
C PHE A 501 5.40 7.00 -28.83
N PRO A 502 6.07 7.97 -29.49
CA PRO A 502 6.23 9.34 -28.97
C PRO A 502 4.90 10.11 -28.81
N GLN A 503 3.83 9.64 -29.46
CA GLN A 503 2.46 10.14 -29.27
C GLN A 503 1.81 9.68 -27.95
N MET A 504 2.41 8.73 -27.24
CA MET A 504 1.92 8.18 -25.97
C MET A 504 2.70 8.79 -24.81
N ASN A 505 1.99 9.21 -23.75
CA ASN A 505 2.63 9.78 -22.56
C ASN A 505 2.91 8.67 -21.52
N GLY A 506 3.64 7.63 -21.95
CA GLY A 506 3.89 6.40 -21.17
C GLY A 506 3.07 5.20 -21.64
N VAL A 507 3.74 4.11 -22.00
CA VAL A 507 3.10 2.82 -22.34
C VAL A 507 3.69 1.72 -21.48
N THR A 508 2.84 1.12 -20.66
CA THR A 508 3.30 0.22 -19.61
C THR A 508 2.44 -1.04 -19.57
N ILE A 509 3.09 -2.20 -19.50
CA ILE A 509 2.43 -3.46 -19.19
C ILE A 509 2.44 -3.63 -17.68
N ALA A 510 1.26 -3.80 -17.07
CA ALA A 510 1.11 -4.19 -15.67
C ALA A 510 1.01 -5.71 -15.51
N ARG A 511 1.14 -6.19 -14.26
CA ARG A 511 0.99 -7.61 -13.87
C ARG A 511 1.89 -8.55 -14.69
N VAL A 512 3.11 -8.11 -14.96
CA VAL A 512 4.08 -8.93 -15.68
C VAL A 512 4.52 -10.09 -14.78
N PRO A 513 4.43 -11.35 -15.21
CA PRO A 513 4.68 -12.54 -14.40
C PRO A 513 6.18 -12.82 -14.15
N ASP A 514 7.00 -11.78 -13.98
CA ASP A 514 8.46 -11.90 -13.92
C ASP A 514 9.01 -12.07 -12.49
N VAL A 515 8.11 -12.14 -11.51
CA VAL A 515 8.50 -12.26 -10.11
C VAL A 515 8.79 -13.70 -9.75
N THR A 516 9.93 -13.90 -9.09
CA THR A 516 10.25 -15.18 -8.45
C THR A 516 10.61 -14.98 -6.98
N LEU A 517 10.20 -15.92 -6.14
CA LEU A 517 10.47 -15.93 -4.72
C LEU A 517 11.10 -17.26 -4.31
N LYS A 518 12.29 -17.18 -3.72
CA LYS A 518 12.96 -18.30 -3.05
C LYS A 518 12.82 -18.11 -1.56
N TYR A 519 12.36 -19.14 -0.86
CA TYR A 519 12.24 -19.13 0.59
C TYR A 519 12.69 -20.47 1.17
N HIS A 520 13.56 -20.41 2.18
CA HIS A 520 14.07 -21.54 2.91
C HIS A 520 13.92 -21.25 4.40
N HIS A 521 13.43 -22.22 5.18
CA HIS A 521 13.49 -22.16 6.64
C HIS A 521 13.97 -23.47 7.24
N LEU A 522 14.71 -23.35 8.33
CA LEU A 522 14.95 -24.40 9.32
C LEU A 522 14.14 -24.04 10.56
N GLU A 523 13.34 -24.99 11.04
CA GLU A 523 12.50 -24.88 12.23
C GLU A 523 12.91 -25.96 13.22
N ILE A 524 13.13 -25.55 14.46
CA ILE A 524 13.40 -26.41 15.60
C ILE A 524 12.33 -26.14 16.63
N SER A 525 11.56 -27.15 17.02
CA SER A 525 10.49 -27.04 18.01
C SER A 525 10.70 -28.05 19.12
N LEU A 526 10.66 -27.58 20.37
CA LEU A 526 10.70 -28.38 21.57
C LEU A 526 9.38 -28.20 22.31
N THR A 527 8.63 -29.29 22.49
CA THR A 527 7.33 -29.27 23.14
C THR A 527 7.35 -30.15 24.38
N GLN A 528 7.14 -29.52 25.54
CA GLN A 528 6.88 -30.18 26.80
C GLN A 528 5.37 -30.19 27.05
N ARG A 529 4.75 -31.38 27.04
CA ARG A 529 3.37 -31.57 27.49
C ARG A 529 3.27 -31.31 28.99
N PHE A 530 2.10 -30.85 29.43
CA PHE A 530 1.86 -30.51 30.82
C PHE A 530 2.21 -31.67 31.75
N SER A 531 3.19 -31.43 32.63
CA SER A 531 3.70 -32.43 33.55
C SER A 531 4.35 -31.74 34.74
N ARG A 532 3.97 -32.14 35.96
CA ARG A 532 4.49 -31.57 37.22
C ARG A 532 4.42 -30.03 37.26
N GLY A 533 3.29 -29.47 36.82
CA GLY A 533 3.04 -28.03 36.83
C GLY A 533 3.72 -27.25 35.70
N VAL A 534 4.37 -27.91 34.73
CA VAL A 534 5.08 -27.24 33.65
C VAL A 534 4.59 -27.71 32.29
N GLN A 535 4.25 -26.74 31.44
CA GLN A 535 4.06 -26.92 30.00
C GLN A 535 4.81 -25.80 29.30
N PHE A 536 5.54 -26.13 28.23
CA PHE A 536 6.13 -25.10 27.39
C PHE A 536 6.29 -25.56 25.95
N THR A 537 6.42 -24.59 25.06
CA THR A 537 6.87 -24.78 23.70
C THR A 537 7.93 -23.74 23.38
N ALA A 538 9.09 -24.21 22.94
CA ALA A 538 10.17 -23.38 22.44
C ALA A 538 10.34 -23.64 20.95
N SER A 539 10.26 -22.60 20.13
CA SER A 539 10.45 -22.71 18.68
C SER A 539 11.48 -21.70 18.21
N TYR A 540 12.46 -22.19 17.46
CA TYR A 540 13.48 -21.38 16.79
C TYR A 540 13.35 -21.58 15.29
N GLN A 541 13.35 -20.47 14.56
CA GLN A 541 13.29 -20.44 13.12
C GLN A 541 14.47 -19.65 12.57
N TYR A 542 15.20 -20.26 11.64
CA TYR A 542 16.19 -19.60 10.79
C TYR A 542 15.69 -19.63 9.35
N ALA A 543 15.53 -18.46 8.74
CA ALA A 543 15.00 -18.33 7.39
C ALA A 543 15.90 -17.50 6.48
N SER A 544 15.88 -17.82 5.19
CA SER A 544 16.48 -17.03 4.12
C SER A 544 15.45 -16.85 3.02
N SER A 545 15.35 -15.63 2.47
CA SER A 545 14.42 -15.36 1.39
C SER A 545 14.94 -14.31 0.42
N GLN A 546 14.96 -14.70 -0.85
CA GLN A 546 15.33 -13.83 -1.97
C GLN A 546 14.13 -13.67 -2.88
N ILE A 547 13.93 -12.45 -3.35
CA ILE A 547 12.86 -12.10 -4.26
C ILE A 547 13.46 -11.42 -5.50
N ARG A 548 12.98 -11.78 -6.68
CA ARG A 548 13.32 -11.16 -7.96
C ARG A 548 12.12 -10.32 -8.36
N ASP A 549 12.10 -9.05 -7.99
CA ASP A 549 10.89 -8.21 -8.08
C ASP A 549 11.18 -6.73 -8.42
N PHE A 550 12.35 -6.45 -8.97
CA PHE A 550 12.76 -5.06 -9.18
C PHE A 550 13.55 -4.91 -10.46
N ARG A 551 13.12 -3.97 -11.32
CA ARG A 551 13.92 -3.45 -12.43
C ARG A 551 14.69 -2.25 -11.92
N GLN A 552 16.00 -2.21 -12.16
CA GLN A 552 16.82 -1.11 -11.65
C GLN A 552 16.57 0.17 -12.47
N ASN A 553 16.31 0.01 -13.77
CA ASN A 553 16.09 1.06 -14.74
C ASN A 553 14.87 0.74 -15.61
N GLU A 554 14.31 1.74 -16.30
CA GLU A 554 13.17 1.53 -17.20
C GLU A 554 13.51 0.67 -18.43
N LEU A 555 14.78 0.63 -18.83
CA LEU A 555 15.28 -0.16 -19.96
C LEU A 555 15.56 -1.63 -19.60
N ASP A 556 15.55 -1.97 -18.31
CA ASP A 556 15.86 -3.33 -17.87
C ASP A 556 14.73 -4.29 -18.24
N ARG A 557 15.03 -5.25 -19.11
CA ARG A 557 14.05 -6.29 -19.48
C ARG A 557 13.74 -7.23 -18.32
N GLU A 558 14.73 -7.49 -17.49
CA GLU A 558 14.67 -8.47 -16.41
C GLU A 558 14.65 -7.84 -15.02
N THR A 559 13.98 -8.51 -14.10
CA THR A 559 14.04 -8.18 -12.68
C THR A 559 15.32 -8.75 -12.05
N VAL A 560 15.83 -8.13 -10.99
CA VAL A 560 17.04 -8.59 -10.28
C VAL A 560 16.70 -9.24 -8.94
N TYR A 561 17.47 -10.25 -8.54
CA TYR A 561 17.35 -10.83 -7.20
C TYR A 561 17.86 -9.86 -6.14
N ARG A 562 17.03 -9.63 -5.13
CA ARG A 562 17.37 -8.89 -3.92
C ARG A 562 16.80 -9.60 -2.70
N GLN A 563 17.22 -9.21 -1.50
CA GLN A 563 16.64 -9.77 -0.28
C GLN A 563 15.17 -9.38 -0.19
N ASN A 564 14.35 -10.34 0.23
CA ASN A 564 12.95 -10.08 0.52
C ASN A 564 12.86 -9.21 1.80
N PRO A 565 12.12 -8.09 1.81
CA PRO A 565 12.06 -7.23 2.98
C PRO A 565 11.02 -7.73 3.99
N LYS A 566 10.16 -8.68 3.59
CA LYS A 566 9.04 -9.18 4.38
C LYS A 566 9.42 -10.33 5.30
N TYR A 567 10.46 -11.10 4.98
CA TYR A 567 10.89 -12.23 5.82
C TYR A 567 11.68 -11.76 7.06
N ARG A 568 11.86 -12.69 7.99
CA ARG A 568 12.56 -12.48 9.26
C ARG A 568 13.61 -13.57 9.43
N PRO A 569 14.92 -13.23 9.33
CA PRO A 569 15.96 -14.25 9.27
C PRO A 569 16.03 -15.15 10.51
N ARG A 570 15.76 -14.60 11.68
CA ARG A 570 15.77 -15.33 12.94
C ARG A 570 14.54 -14.96 13.74
N SER A 571 13.84 -15.96 14.23
CA SER A 571 12.72 -15.80 15.16
C SER A 571 12.83 -16.85 16.25
N LEU A 572 12.70 -16.42 17.49
CA LEU A 572 12.57 -17.27 18.68
C LEU A 572 11.21 -16.98 19.30
N ARG A 573 10.45 -18.03 19.60
CA ARG A 573 9.20 -17.93 20.37
C ARG A 573 9.23 -18.94 21.49
N LEU A 574 8.99 -18.47 22.70
CA LEU A 574 8.86 -19.29 23.90
C LEU A 574 7.49 -19.02 24.49
N ASN A 575 6.69 -20.07 24.64
CA ASN A 575 5.41 -20.02 25.32
C ASN A 575 5.50 -20.97 26.51
N GLY A 576 5.23 -20.47 27.71
CA GLY A 576 5.23 -21.27 28.93
C GLY A 576 3.89 -21.17 29.65
N LEU A 577 3.58 -22.20 30.42
CA LEU A 577 2.61 -22.22 31.50
C LEU A 577 3.28 -22.93 32.67
N PHE A 578 3.46 -22.19 33.76
CA PHE A 578 4.09 -22.66 34.98
C PHE A 578 3.11 -22.52 36.14
N GLU A 579 2.73 -23.63 36.75
CA GLU A 579 2.09 -23.62 38.06
C GLU A 579 3.16 -23.41 39.12
N LEU A 580 2.97 -22.43 40.00
CA LEU A 580 3.93 -22.19 41.06
C LEU A 580 3.99 -23.41 41.99
N PRO A 581 5.17 -23.77 42.53
CA PRO A 581 5.37 -25.02 43.27
C PRO A 581 4.82 -24.98 44.71
N PHE A 582 3.82 -24.14 44.98
CA PHE A 582 3.25 -23.93 46.30
C PHE A 582 1.83 -24.53 46.38
N GLY A 583 1.42 -24.97 47.56
CA GLY A 583 0.05 -25.44 47.82
C GLY A 583 -0.08 -26.95 48.00
N LYS A 584 -1.29 -27.39 48.36
CA LYS A 584 -1.59 -28.80 48.62
C LYS A 584 -1.29 -29.65 47.38
N GLY A 585 -0.43 -30.66 47.53
CA GLY A 585 0.00 -31.53 46.43
C GLY A 585 1.20 -31.03 45.59
N HIS A 586 1.78 -29.87 45.93
CA HIS A 586 3.00 -29.34 45.31
C HIS A 586 4.23 -29.46 46.24
N GLN A 587 5.41 -29.05 45.75
CA GLN A 587 6.68 -29.22 46.46
C GLN A 587 6.76 -28.42 47.77
N PHE A 588 6.16 -27.24 47.85
CA PHE A 588 6.22 -26.33 48.99
C PHE A 588 4.83 -26.02 49.56
N PHE A 589 4.71 -25.83 50.88
CA PHE A 589 3.42 -25.66 51.58
C PHE A 589 2.38 -26.76 51.27
N SER A 590 2.88 -28.00 51.18
CA SER A 590 2.14 -29.20 50.74
C SER A 590 1.14 -29.72 51.78
N GLN A 591 1.39 -29.46 53.07
CA GLN A 591 0.62 -30.01 54.20
C GLN A 591 -0.69 -29.24 54.50
N GLY A 592 -1.07 -28.27 53.67
CA GLY A 592 -2.25 -27.41 53.91
C GLY A 592 -1.95 -26.22 54.83
N GLY A 593 -2.99 -25.50 55.25
CA GLY A 593 -2.88 -24.28 56.07
C GLY A 593 -3.07 -22.96 55.31
N PHE A 594 -2.96 -21.84 56.03
CA PHE A 594 -3.18 -20.48 55.47
C PHE A 594 -2.25 -20.20 54.28
N PHE A 595 -0.94 -20.43 54.42
CA PHE A 595 0.03 -20.19 53.35
C PHE A 595 -0.17 -21.10 52.14
N SER A 596 -0.59 -22.35 52.35
CA SER A 596 -0.98 -23.27 51.26
C SER A 596 -2.18 -22.73 50.47
N LYS A 597 -3.19 -22.19 51.16
CA LYS A 597 -4.35 -21.51 50.56
C LYS A 597 -4.03 -20.14 49.99
N LEU A 598 -2.99 -19.44 50.43
CA LEU A 598 -2.63 -18.12 49.91
C LEU A 598 -1.63 -18.18 48.75
N LEU A 599 -0.74 -19.17 48.73
CA LEU A 599 0.34 -19.26 47.74
C LEU A 599 0.13 -20.35 46.69
N GLY A 600 -0.81 -21.29 46.87
CA GLY A 600 -1.05 -22.38 45.90
C GLY A 600 -1.98 -22.04 44.74
N GLY A 601 -1.87 -22.74 43.60
CA GLY A 601 -2.79 -22.57 42.46
C GLY A 601 -2.59 -21.30 41.63
N TRP A 602 -1.49 -20.59 41.84
CA TRP A 602 -1.03 -19.52 40.95
C TRP A 602 -0.40 -20.12 39.69
N GLN A 603 -0.77 -19.55 38.56
CA GLN A 603 -0.22 -19.90 37.25
C GLN A 603 0.41 -18.67 36.60
N VAL A 604 1.58 -18.87 36.01
CA VAL A 604 2.32 -17.85 35.27
C VAL A 604 2.51 -18.33 33.84
N SER A 605 2.04 -17.54 32.88
CA SER A 605 2.14 -17.84 31.45
C SER A 605 2.96 -16.78 30.74
N PRO A 606 4.29 -16.97 30.62
CA PRO A 606 5.13 -16.07 29.84
C PRO A 606 5.07 -16.41 28.35
N ILE A 607 4.99 -15.36 27.54
CA ILE A 607 5.18 -15.41 26.09
C ILE A 607 6.35 -14.50 25.78
N TYR A 608 7.47 -15.10 25.37
CA TYR A 608 8.63 -14.37 24.91
C TYR A 608 8.77 -14.55 23.41
N TYR A 609 8.88 -13.44 22.68
CA TYR A 609 9.23 -13.50 21.27
C TYR A 609 10.36 -12.54 20.95
N ARG A 610 11.30 -13.02 20.14
CA ARG A 610 12.42 -12.24 19.64
C ARG A 610 12.59 -12.48 18.16
N GLN A 611 12.56 -11.43 17.36
CA GLN A 611 12.58 -11.51 15.91
C GLN A 611 13.49 -10.46 15.30
N SER A 612 14.25 -10.85 14.28
CA SER A 612 15.13 -9.92 13.56
C SER A 612 14.36 -8.77 12.90
N GLY A 613 15.04 -7.66 12.60
CA GLY A 613 14.44 -6.56 11.81
C GLY A 613 14.28 -6.89 10.32
N ARG A 614 13.50 -6.03 9.63
CA ARG A 614 13.37 -6.04 8.16
C ARG A 614 14.63 -5.47 7.51
N THR A 615 14.92 -5.86 6.26
CA THR A 615 15.92 -5.14 5.46
C THR A 615 15.44 -3.72 5.16
N VAL A 616 16.40 -2.81 4.98
CA VAL A 616 16.14 -1.41 4.66
C VAL A 616 16.17 -1.21 3.15
N ASP A 617 15.19 -0.48 2.62
CA ASP A 617 15.14 -0.08 1.21
C ASP A 617 15.88 1.24 1.01
N TRP A 618 16.59 1.33 -0.11
CA TRP A 618 17.41 2.46 -0.49
C TRP A 618 17.00 3.01 -1.85
N GLY A 619 16.89 4.34 -1.93
CA GLY A 619 16.81 5.06 -3.20
C GLY A 619 18.07 4.87 -4.04
N ASN A 620 18.07 5.43 -5.24
CA ASN A 620 19.32 5.62 -5.96
C ASN A 620 20.04 6.82 -5.33
N LEU A 621 21.34 6.72 -5.06
CA LEU A 621 22.12 7.78 -4.42
C LEU A 621 23.60 7.65 -4.77
N ILE A 622 24.35 8.74 -4.62
CA ILE A 622 25.81 8.71 -4.70
C ILE A 622 26.36 8.28 -3.34
N PHE A 623 27.22 7.27 -3.34
CA PHE A 623 27.88 6.76 -2.14
C PHE A 623 29.34 6.47 -2.45
N PHE A 624 30.21 6.90 -1.54
CA PHE A 624 31.64 6.63 -1.59
C PHE A 624 32.02 5.80 -0.37
N GLY A 625 32.89 4.80 -0.56
CA GLY A 625 33.41 3.95 0.51
C GLY A 625 32.79 2.55 0.58
N ASN A 626 32.95 1.89 1.72
CA ASN A 626 32.45 0.53 1.94
C ASN A 626 31.04 0.58 2.53
N THR A 627 30.10 -0.11 1.88
CA THR A 627 28.72 -0.13 2.36
C THR A 627 28.61 -0.61 3.81
N HIS A 628 29.48 -1.50 4.29
CA HIS A 628 29.44 -2.01 5.67
C HIS A 628 29.58 -0.91 6.75
N ASP A 629 30.20 0.23 6.42
CA ASP A 629 30.42 1.36 7.34
C ASP A 629 29.15 2.17 7.60
N ILE A 630 28.08 1.91 6.82
CA ILE A 630 26.76 2.53 7.04
C ILE A 630 26.14 2.05 8.37
N ARG A 631 26.48 0.85 8.84
CA ARG A 631 25.97 0.33 10.11
C ARG A 631 26.75 0.91 11.28
N LEU A 632 26.05 1.65 12.14
CA LEU A 632 26.60 2.04 13.43
C LEU A 632 26.67 0.84 14.39
N PRO A 633 27.67 0.77 15.28
CA PRO A 633 27.69 -0.16 16.40
C PRO A 633 26.42 -0.01 17.24
N LYS A 634 25.90 -1.11 17.80
CA LYS A 634 24.62 -1.11 18.55
C LYS A 634 24.55 -0.05 19.66
N GLY A 635 25.65 0.19 20.38
CA GLY A 635 25.71 1.19 21.45
C GLY A 635 25.65 2.64 20.96
N GLN A 636 25.81 2.89 19.66
CA GLN A 636 25.75 4.22 19.04
C GLN A 636 24.47 4.46 18.24
N GLN A 637 23.63 3.42 18.08
CA GLN A 637 22.36 3.55 17.38
C GLN A 637 21.35 4.31 18.24
N SER A 638 20.78 5.38 17.68
CA SER A 638 19.66 6.12 18.28
C SER A 638 18.58 6.38 17.24
N VAL A 639 17.43 6.92 17.68
CA VAL A 639 16.34 7.30 16.77
C VAL A 639 16.83 8.30 15.71
N ASP A 640 17.67 9.27 16.11
CA ASP A 640 18.21 10.28 15.21
C ASP A 640 19.39 9.78 14.38
N ASN A 641 20.11 8.76 14.88
CA ASN A 641 21.32 8.20 14.27
C ASN A 641 21.25 6.67 14.24
N TRP A 642 20.31 6.13 13.46
CA TRP A 642 20.20 4.68 13.30
C TRP A 642 21.26 4.10 12.35
N PHE A 643 21.70 4.92 11.39
CA PHE A 643 22.75 4.65 10.42
C PHE A 643 23.78 5.77 10.41
N ASN A 644 24.97 5.48 9.90
CA ASN A 644 26.01 6.47 9.70
C ASN A 644 25.65 7.38 8.50
N TRP A 645 24.85 8.41 8.77
CA TRP A 645 24.37 9.33 7.75
C TRP A 645 25.48 10.20 7.15
N ARG A 646 26.64 10.32 7.83
CA ARG A 646 27.77 11.15 7.39
C ARG A 646 28.43 10.65 6.10
N LEU A 647 28.21 9.39 5.74
CA LEU A 647 28.73 8.79 4.50
C LEU A 647 27.95 9.21 3.24
N PHE A 648 26.85 9.95 3.39
CA PHE A 648 25.98 10.33 2.28
C PHE A 648 26.14 11.82 1.96
N PRO A 649 26.85 12.19 0.89
CA PRO A 649 27.24 13.57 0.63
C PRO A 649 26.05 14.49 0.31
N ARG A 650 24.94 13.94 -0.20
CA ARG A 650 23.68 14.66 -0.44
C ARG A 650 22.92 15.01 0.85
N THR A 651 23.27 14.42 2.00
CA THR A 651 22.56 14.68 3.26
C THR A 651 22.89 16.08 3.78
N PRO A 652 21.89 16.96 3.99
CA PRO A 652 22.13 18.37 4.34
C PRO A 652 22.11 18.64 5.86
N ARG A 653 22.20 17.62 6.72
CA ARG A 653 21.98 17.75 8.19
C ARG A 653 22.92 18.74 8.89
N ASP A 654 24.12 18.91 8.34
CA ASP A 654 25.20 19.78 8.81
C ASP A 654 25.49 20.92 7.84
N PHE A 655 24.61 21.14 6.85
CA PHE A 655 24.73 22.23 5.89
C PHE A 655 23.84 23.42 6.26
N SER A 656 24.44 24.60 6.34
CA SER A 656 23.74 25.89 6.43
C SER A 656 24.47 26.89 5.54
N THR A 657 23.73 27.77 4.86
CA THR A 657 24.34 28.88 4.08
C THR A 657 25.11 29.84 4.98
N ALA A 658 24.65 30.05 6.22
CA ALA A 658 25.33 30.89 7.20
C ALA A 658 26.57 30.23 7.81
N ASN A 659 26.65 28.89 7.80
CA ASN A 659 27.80 28.15 8.31
C ASN A 659 27.99 26.83 7.54
N PRO A 660 28.64 26.86 6.36
CA PRO A 660 28.79 25.68 5.51
C PRO A 660 29.99 24.79 5.91
N GLN A 661 30.86 25.26 6.80
CA GLN A 661 32.14 24.60 7.10
C GLN A 661 32.00 23.15 7.61
N PRO A 662 31.08 22.83 8.55
CA PRO A 662 30.93 21.46 9.06
C PRO A 662 30.61 20.44 7.94
N TYR A 663 29.76 20.84 7.00
CA TYR A 663 29.45 20.03 5.82
C TYR A 663 30.69 19.83 4.94
N ARG A 664 31.42 20.91 4.64
CA ARG A 664 32.60 20.87 3.77
C ARG A 664 33.73 20.02 4.34
N ASP A 665 33.99 20.12 5.64
CA ASP A 665 34.97 19.29 6.34
C ASP A 665 34.64 17.80 6.23
N ARG A 666 33.35 17.45 6.36
CA ARG A 666 32.89 16.08 6.13
C ARG A 666 33.10 15.65 4.68
N ILE A 667 32.72 16.48 3.70
CA ILE A 667 32.88 16.15 2.28
C ILE A 667 34.35 15.89 1.93
N ARG A 668 35.30 16.67 2.47
CA ARG A 668 36.75 16.42 2.32
C ARG A 668 37.20 15.04 2.78
N GLN A 669 36.51 14.46 3.76
CA GLN A 669 36.86 13.14 4.31
C GLN A 669 36.28 11.98 3.50
N ILE A 670 35.14 12.17 2.83
CA ILE A 670 34.39 11.07 2.20
C ILE A 670 34.38 11.11 0.67
N VAL A 671 34.54 12.27 0.06
CA VAL A 671 34.49 12.44 -1.40
C VAL A 671 35.92 12.55 -1.95
N PRO A 672 36.32 11.72 -2.93
CA PRO A 672 37.64 11.82 -3.54
C PRO A 672 37.83 13.10 -4.38
N GLN A 673 39.07 13.59 -4.48
CA GLN A 673 39.42 14.78 -5.27
C GLN A 673 38.99 14.67 -6.74
N TRP A 674 39.23 13.51 -7.38
CA TRP A 674 38.86 13.30 -8.78
C TRP A 674 37.36 13.54 -9.06
N PHE A 675 36.50 13.28 -8.07
CA PHE A 675 35.06 13.51 -8.21
C PHE A 675 34.74 15.00 -8.18
N MET A 676 35.39 15.74 -7.28
CA MET A 676 35.29 17.20 -7.18
C MET A 676 35.72 17.87 -8.49
N ASP A 677 36.86 17.42 -9.04
CA ASP A 677 37.37 17.88 -10.33
C ASP A 677 36.36 17.59 -11.46
N ALA A 678 35.77 16.38 -11.47
CA ALA A 678 34.83 15.95 -12.49
C ALA A 678 33.50 16.72 -12.48
N ILE A 679 33.06 17.25 -11.33
CA ILE A 679 31.87 18.11 -11.23
C ILE A 679 32.19 19.61 -11.30
N GLY A 680 33.46 19.99 -11.47
CA GLY A 680 33.89 21.38 -11.52
C GLY A 680 33.69 22.13 -10.20
N LYS A 681 33.83 21.45 -9.06
CA LYS A 681 33.66 22.03 -7.72
C LYS A 681 34.93 21.89 -6.90
N THR A 682 35.08 22.77 -5.92
CA THR A 682 36.10 22.68 -4.87
C THR A 682 35.42 22.33 -3.55
N TYR A 683 36.17 21.83 -2.58
CA TYR A 683 35.62 21.58 -1.24
C TYR A 683 35.10 22.87 -0.56
N ASP A 684 35.56 24.03 -1.02
CA ASP A 684 35.17 25.34 -0.49
C ASP A 684 33.90 25.92 -1.14
N ASN A 685 33.37 25.31 -2.20
CA ASN A 685 32.15 25.79 -2.85
C ASN A 685 31.07 24.70 -3.04
N VAL A 686 31.34 23.47 -2.58
CA VAL A 686 30.42 22.35 -2.70
C VAL A 686 29.20 22.50 -1.79
N VAL A 687 28.03 22.15 -2.33
CA VAL A 687 26.74 22.14 -1.63
C VAL A 687 26.02 20.79 -1.81
N PRO A 688 25.06 20.42 -0.93
CA PRO A 688 24.34 19.13 -1.01
C PRO A 688 23.69 18.82 -2.37
N THR A 689 23.24 19.83 -3.10
CA THR A 689 22.60 19.67 -4.42
C THR A 689 23.58 19.28 -5.52
N ASP A 690 24.88 19.50 -5.34
CA ASP A 690 25.91 19.06 -6.31
C ASP A 690 26.02 17.52 -6.36
N PHE A 691 25.50 16.82 -5.34
CA PHE A 691 25.37 15.36 -5.29
C PHE A 691 23.97 14.87 -5.68
N ALA A 692 23.14 15.74 -6.25
CA ALA A 692 21.88 15.31 -6.83
C ALA A 692 22.12 14.38 -8.02
N LEU A 693 21.25 13.40 -8.18
CA LEU A 693 21.27 12.54 -9.35
C LEU A 693 20.53 13.24 -10.48
N ASP A 694 21.08 13.15 -11.68
CA ASP A 694 20.38 13.50 -12.92
C ASP A 694 19.09 12.68 -13.07
N THR A 695 18.13 13.25 -13.81
CA THR A 695 16.84 12.64 -14.12
C THR A 695 17.03 11.39 -14.98
N PHE A 696 17.91 11.45 -15.98
CA PHE A 696 18.19 10.34 -16.91
C PHE A 696 19.46 9.59 -16.52
N ARG A 697 19.45 8.93 -15.36
CA ARG A 697 20.59 8.18 -14.82
C ARG A 697 20.25 6.76 -14.39
N THR A 698 21.12 5.81 -14.74
CA THR A 698 20.97 4.43 -14.31
C THR A 698 21.22 4.28 -12.80
N ARG A 699 20.59 3.29 -12.17
CA ARG A 699 20.82 2.99 -10.76
C ARG A 699 22.29 2.62 -10.51
N ILE A 700 22.88 3.26 -9.50
CA ILE A 700 24.27 3.04 -9.07
C ILE A 700 24.37 2.49 -7.65
N PHE A 701 23.39 2.80 -6.79
CA PHE A 701 23.37 2.27 -5.42
C PHE A 701 22.43 1.06 -5.31
N PRO A 702 22.80 -0.01 -4.60
CA PRO A 702 21.91 -1.15 -4.37
C PRO A 702 20.58 -0.74 -3.74
N SER A 703 19.47 -1.35 -4.15
CA SER A 703 18.16 -1.05 -3.54
C SER A 703 18.02 -1.57 -2.11
N ARG A 704 18.84 -2.56 -1.72
CA ARG A 704 18.85 -3.18 -0.39
C ARG A 704 20.27 -3.65 -0.05
N LEU A 705 20.62 -3.58 1.23
CA LEU A 705 21.88 -4.10 1.77
C LEU A 705 21.56 -5.28 2.71
N ASN A 706 22.02 -6.49 2.39
CA ASN A 706 21.55 -7.73 3.01
C ASN A 706 21.85 -7.83 4.52
N TRP A 707 22.97 -7.23 4.93
CA TRP A 707 23.48 -7.20 6.29
C TRP A 707 22.91 -6.02 7.12
N LEU A 708 22.19 -5.08 6.49
CA LEU A 708 21.62 -3.92 7.15
C LEU A 708 20.12 -4.06 7.35
N ARG A 709 19.69 -3.98 8.60
CA ARG A 709 18.31 -4.23 9.01
C ARG A 709 17.84 -3.20 10.02
N GLY A 710 16.53 -2.99 10.08
CA GLY A 710 15.88 -2.23 11.14
C GLY A 710 15.99 -2.91 12.51
N ASP A 711 15.33 -2.32 13.49
CA ASP A 711 15.38 -2.78 14.88
C ASP A 711 14.89 -4.22 15.07
N ILE A 712 15.43 -4.88 16.08
CA ILE A 712 15.04 -6.23 16.49
C ILE A 712 13.80 -6.09 17.35
N MET A 713 12.77 -6.88 17.03
CA MET A 713 11.60 -6.96 17.87
C MET A 713 11.86 -7.91 19.04
N SER A 714 11.70 -7.45 20.27
CA SER A 714 11.90 -8.28 21.48
C SER A 714 10.88 -7.89 22.55
N GLN A 715 9.96 -8.80 22.86
CA GLN A 715 8.88 -8.54 23.79
C GLN A 715 8.64 -9.75 24.69
N LEU A 716 8.33 -9.44 25.95
CA LEU A 716 7.89 -10.38 26.96
C LEU A 716 6.49 -9.96 27.42
N ASP A 717 5.52 -10.83 27.17
CA ASP A 717 4.19 -10.72 27.74
C ASP A 717 4.06 -11.74 28.86
N VAL A 718 3.43 -11.36 29.97
CA VAL A 718 3.23 -12.24 31.12
C VAL A 718 1.79 -12.19 31.57
N ASN A 719 1.11 -13.33 31.56
CA ASN A 719 -0.14 -13.50 32.28
C ASN A 719 0.14 -14.15 33.63
N ILE A 720 -0.44 -13.60 34.70
CA ILE A 720 -0.45 -14.20 36.03
C ILE A 720 -1.90 -14.40 36.42
N GLN A 721 -2.31 -15.64 36.66
CA GLN A 721 -3.70 -15.93 36.99
C GLN A 721 -3.82 -16.93 38.14
N ARG A 722 -4.96 -16.86 38.81
CA ARG A 722 -5.34 -17.78 39.86
C ARG A 722 -6.86 -17.81 40.04
N SER A 723 -7.39 -19.01 40.27
CA SER A 723 -8.76 -19.18 40.76
C SER A 723 -8.78 -19.57 42.24
N PHE A 724 -9.57 -18.84 43.02
CA PHE A 724 -9.86 -19.09 44.43
C PHE A 724 -11.29 -19.67 44.54
N PRO A 725 -11.46 -20.94 44.88
CA PRO A 725 -12.78 -21.47 45.23
C PRO A 725 -13.21 -20.83 46.56
N LEU A 726 -14.27 -20.02 46.54
CA LEU A 726 -14.85 -19.40 47.75
C LEU A 726 -15.89 -20.34 48.38
N THR A 727 -16.66 -21.03 47.54
CA THR A 727 -17.62 -22.09 47.92
C THR A 727 -17.62 -23.19 46.86
N GLU A 728 -18.40 -24.24 47.04
CA GLU A 728 -18.59 -25.29 46.03
C GLU A 728 -19.22 -24.78 44.72
N ARG A 729 -19.86 -23.61 44.75
CA ARG A 729 -20.56 -23.00 43.59
C ARG A 729 -19.95 -21.67 43.15
N THR A 730 -19.09 -21.07 43.96
CA THR A 730 -18.55 -19.72 43.72
C THR A 730 -17.02 -19.77 43.64
N LYS A 731 -16.48 -19.31 42.51
CA LYS A 731 -15.05 -19.05 42.32
C LYS A 731 -14.79 -17.56 42.17
N LEU A 732 -13.71 -17.08 42.80
CA LEU A 732 -13.09 -15.79 42.51
C LEU A 732 -11.91 -16.03 41.58
N GLU A 733 -11.74 -15.22 40.55
CA GLU A 733 -10.62 -15.32 39.61
C GLU A 733 -9.81 -14.03 39.63
N PHE A 734 -8.52 -14.16 39.88
CA PHE A 734 -7.54 -13.10 39.76
C PHE A 734 -6.75 -13.35 38.48
N SER A 735 -6.64 -12.34 37.62
CA SER A 735 -5.82 -12.42 36.42
C SER A 735 -5.22 -11.05 36.12
N VAL A 736 -3.93 -11.03 35.79
CA VAL A 736 -3.18 -9.84 35.42
C VAL A 736 -2.45 -10.14 34.12
N ASP A 737 -2.73 -9.33 33.09
CA ASP A 737 -2.03 -9.36 31.81
C ASP A 737 -1.02 -8.21 31.74
N LEU A 738 0.26 -8.54 31.71
CA LEU A 738 1.36 -7.62 31.50
C LEU A 738 1.83 -7.72 30.05
N ILE A 739 1.27 -6.88 29.18
CA ILE A 739 1.72 -6.76 27.79
C ILE A 739 2.97 -5.89 27.76
N ASN A 740 4.03 -6.36 27.10
CA ASN A 740 5.36 -5.73 27.10
C ASN A 740 5.82 -5.45 28.54
N ALA A 741 5.87 -6.49 29.37
CA ALA A 741 6.19 -6.42 30.79
C ALA A 741 7.53 -5.72 31.08
N LEU A 742 8.48 -5.74 30.12
CA LEU A 742 9.78 -5.08 30.21
C LEU A 742 9.78 -3.63 29.69
N ASN A 743 8.63 -3.11 29.25
CA ASN A 743 8.48 -1.79 28.64
C ASN A 743 9.53 -1.52 27.54
N THR A 744 9.83 -2.53 26.72
CA THR A 744 10.85 -2.40 25.66
C THR A 744 10.25 -1.63 24.49
N PRO A 745 10.81 -0.46 24.10
CA PRO A 745 10.32 0.27 22.94
C PRO A 745 10.54 -0.57 21.68
N GLN A 746 9.59 -0.50 20.75
CA GLN A 746 9.67 -1.17 19.45
C GLN A 746 9.64 -0.11 18.37
N TYR A 747 10.75 0.07 17.67
CA TYR A 747 10.81 0.98 16.52
C TYR A 747 10.36 0.25 15.26
N ASP A 748 9.56 0.93 14.44
CA ASP A 748 9.20 0.43 13.11
C ASP A 748 10.38 0.64 12.13
N ARG A 749 10.13 0.47 10.84
CA ARG A 749 11.07 0.65 9.73
C ARG A 749 11.96 1.88 9.91
N ALA A 750 13.28 1.67 9.96
CA ALA A 750 14.24 2.73 9.72
C ALA A 750 14.16 3.12 8.23
N GLY A 751 13.64 4.32 7.94
CA GLY A 751 13.46 4.82 6.57
C GLY A 751 14.49 5.88 6.20
N PHE A 752 15.08 5.76 5.01
CA PHE A 752 15.78 6.85 4.30
C PHE A 752 14.86 7.56 3.31
N SER A 753 13.54 7.46 3.50
CA SER A 753 12.60 8.16 2.65
C SER A 753 12.64 9.65 2.99
N SER A 754 12.84 10.48 1.98
CA SER A 754 12.47 11.91 1.96
C SER A 754 10.96 12.15 2.21
N ARG A 755 10.21 11.09 2.51
CA ARG A 755 8.90 11.12 3.12
C ARG A 755 9.04 10.46 4.49
N CYS A 756 8.88 11.20 5.57
CA CYS A 756 8.42 10.58 6.82
C CYS A 756 7.07 9.93 6.50
N GLY A 757 7.07 8.63 6.21
CA GLY A 757 5.86 7.87 6.02
C GLY A 757 5.17 7.78 7.36
N TYR A 758 4.07 8.52 7.53
CA TYR A 758 3.15 8.32 8.63
C TYR A 758 2.52 6.93 8.48
N SER A 759 3.11 5.93 9.11
CA SER A 759 2.34 4.87 9.74
C SER A 759 1.68 5.54 10.94
N SER A 760 0.35 5.68 10.93
CA SER A 760 -0.39 6.15 12.10
C SER A 760 -0.29 5.13 13.22
N LYS A 761 0.85 5.10 13.90
CA LYS A 761 1.04 4.49 15.21
C LYS A 761 1.74 5.52 16.07
N ARG A 762 0.96 6.12 16.98
CA ARG A 762 1.44 7.03 18.02
C ARG A 762 2.64 6.41 18.73
N LEU A 763 3.78 7.06 18.62
CA LEU A 763 4.94 6.88 19.49
C LEU A 763 5.52 8.27 19.73
N ALA A 764 5.22 8.83 20.89
CA ALA A 764 5.92 9.98 21.42
C ALA A 764 6.54 9.55 22.74
N MET A 765 7.88 9.56 22.80
CA MET A 765 8.64 9.89 24.01
C MET A 765 10.12 10.02 23.63
N SER A 766 10.60 11.26 23.57
CA SER A 766 12.01 11.63 23.54
C SER A 766 12.39 12.10 24.95
N GLY A 767 13.19 11.31 25.66
CA GLY A 767 13.83 11.75 26.90
C GLY A 767 15.16 12.42 26.59
N LYS A 768 15.24 13.74 26.74
CA LYS A 768 16.53 14.43 26.95
C LYS A 768 16.60 14.88 28.41
N SER A 769 17.74 14.56 29.01
CA SER A 769 18.16 14.91 30.36
C SER A 769 18.00 16.41 30.62
N LEU A 770 17.30 16.75 31.71
CA LEU A 770 17.37 18.06 32.35
C LEU A 770 17.73 17.81 33.81
N HIS A 771 18.84 18.43 34.22
CA HIS A 771 19.35 18.42 35.59
C HIS A 771 18.36 19.08 36.56
N ARG A 772 18.49 18.67 37.83
CA ARG A 772 17.79 19.13 39.03
C ARG A 772 17.59 20.65 39.05
N THR A 773 16.34 21.09 39.31
CA THR A 773 15.96 21.95 40.45
C THR A 773 14.44 22.09 40.54
N SER A 774 13.93 22.00 41.78
CA SER A 774 12.58 22.33 42.30
C SER A 774 11.35 21.57 41.78
N GLU A 775 10.60 21.03 42.73
CA GLU A 775 9.39 20.22 42.61
C GLU A 775 8.18 20.99 42.03
N ALA A 776 7.59 20.45 40.97
CA ALA A 776 6.18 20.63 40.63
C ALA A 776 5.71 19.43 39.78
N ILE A 777 4.89 18.56 40.37
CA ILE A 777 4.29 17.41 39.69
C ILE A 777 3.06 17.91 38.92
N ILE A 778 3.12 17.93 37.59
CA ILE A 778 1.99 18.26 36.70
C ILE A 778 1.47 16.96 36.09
N GLU A 779 0.17 16.70 36.26
CA GLU A 779 -0.53 15.53 35.71
C GLU A 779 -1.22 15.93 34.39
N VAL A 780 -0.86 15.27 33.28
CA VAL A 780 -1.44 15.53 31.94
C VAL A 780 -2.20 14.30 31.47
N VAL A 781 -3.53 14.39 31.38
CA VAL A 781 -4.41 13.34 30.86
C VAL A 781 -4.94 13.76 29.50
N VAL A 782 -4.67 12.97 28.44
CA VAL A 782 -5.16 13.24 27.07
C VAL A 782 -6.02 12.08 26.57
N CYS A 783 -7.32 12.34 26.39
CA CYS A 783 -8.24 11.51 25.61
C CYS A 783 -8.70 12.26 24.33
N ARG A 784 -9.19 11.50 23.34
CA ARG A 784 -9.37 11.82 21.90
C ARG A 784 -9.96 13.21 21.54
N SER A 785 -9.49 13.76 20.41
CA SER A 785 -9.76 15.06 19.75
C SER A 785 -11.21 15.55 19.63
N PRO A 786 -11.46 16.87 19.35
CA PRO A 786 -10.49 17.96 19.10
C PRO A 786 -10.48 19.10 20.14
N LEU A 787 -9.26 19.52 20.50
CA LEU A 787 -8.77 20.84 20.98
C LEU A 787 -9.62 21.69 21.95
N LEU A 788 -9.38 21.51 23.25
CA LEU A 788 -9.26 22.60 24.24
C LEU A 788 -8.28 22.12 25.35
N ILE A 789 -7.17 22.84 25.58
CA ILE A 789 -6.22 22.52 26.67
C ILE A 789 -6.57 23.41 27.86
N GLU A 790 -7.07 22.81 28.94
CA GLU A 790 -7.40 23.51 30.18
C GLU A 790 -6.25 23.39 31.18
N PHE A 791 -5.62 24.50 31.56
CA PHE A 791 -4.62 24.52 32.63
C PHE A 791 -5.32 24.81 33.95
N ARG A 792 -5.17 23.92 34.94
CA ARG A 792 -5.70 24.11 36.30
C ARG A 792 -4.58 24.10 37.32
N ASN A 793 -4.74 24.89 38.37
CA ASN A 793 -3.92 24.78 39.56
C ASN A 793 -4.28 23.50 40.33
N ALA A 794 -3.30 22.66 40.63
CA ALA A 794 -3.50 21.34 41.23
C ALA A 794 -3.96 21.37 42.71
N LYS A 795 -3.82 22.50 43.43
CA LYS A 795 -4.28 22.63 44.82
C LYS A 795 -5.64 23.30 44.96
N THR A 796 -5.99 24.21 44.05
CA THR A 796 -7.22 25.02 44.15
C THR A 796 -8.27 24.66 43.09
N HIS A 797 -7.94 23.81 42.12
CA HIS A 797 -8.78 23.40 41.00
C HIS A 797 -9.32 24.55 40.11
N GLN A 798 -8.78 25.77 40.28
CA GLN A 798 -9.14 26.93 39.45
C GLN A 798 -8.43 26.89 38.09
N THR A 799 -9.18 27.21 37.04
CA THR A 799 -8.72 27.31 35.65
C THR A 799 -7.90 28.57 35.45
N ILE A 800 -6.69 28.43 34.89
CA ILE A 800 -5.70 29.51 34.75
C ILE A 800 -5.88 30.27 33.41
N ASN A 801 -6.47 29.63 32.39
CA ASN A 801 -6.76 30.28 31.11
C ASN A 801 -8.28 30.53 30.99
N ALA A 802 -8.74 31.69 31.48
CA ALA A 802 -10.16 32.08 31.41
C ALA A 802 -10.52 32.95 30.19
N ASP A 803 -9.55 33.46 29.43
CA ASP A 803 -9.82 34.35 28.29
C ASP A 803 -9.12 33.86 27.03
N GLU A 804 -9.88 33.21 26.14
CA GLU A 804 -9.72 33.17 24.68
C GLU A 804 -10.75 32.20 24.09
N ARG A 805 -11.96 32.71 23.80
CA ARG A 805 -12.97 32.02 22.98
C ARG A 805 -12.82 32.49 21.53
N PRO A 806 -12.84 31.60 20.51
CA PRO A 806 -13.01 32.05 19.13
C PRO A 806 -14.46 32.51 18.93
N MET A 807 -14.62 33.80 18.63
CA MET A 807 -15.87 34.40 18.15
C MET A 807 -15.83 34.44 16.62
N MET A 808 -16.91 34.00 15.95
CA MET A 808 -17.14 34.29 14.54
C MET A 808 -18.53 34.94 14.40
N TYR A 809 -18.55 36.15 13.83
CA TYR A 809 -19.76 36.86 13.41
C TYR A 809 -20.15 36.40 12.00
N ASP A 810 -21.44 36.35 11.68
CA ASP A 810 -21.88 36.37 10.28
C ASP A 810 -21.78 37.80 9.72
N ALA A 811 -21.94 37.96 8.40
CA ALA A 811 -21.83 39.24 7.71
C ALA A 811 -22.94 40.27 8.07
N ARG A 812 -23.81 40.01 9.06
CA ARG A 812 -24.84 40.94 9.56
C ARG A 812 -25.00 40.98 11.10
N GLY A 813 -24.10 40.37 11.88
CA GLY A 813 -23.90 40.72 13.28
C GLY A 813 -24.94 40.23 14.31
N ALA A 814 -25.64 39.10 14.10
CA ALA A 814 -26.56 38.54 15.11
C ALA A 814 -26.19 37.11 15.55
N MET A 815 -26.12 36.88 16.88
CA MET A 815 -25.84 35.57 17.48
C MET A 815 -27.07 34.64 17.45
N ARG A 816 -26.92 33.41 16.95
CA ARG A 816 -27.84 32.29 17.25
C ARG A 816 -27.10 31.03 17.67
N GLN A 817 -27.53 30.43 18.79
CA GLN A 817 -27.07 29.15 19.33
C GLN A 817 -27.87 27.98 18.72
N LYS A 818 -27.17 26.96 18.18
CA LYS A 818 -27.48 25.51 18.38
C LYS A 818 -26.44 24.58 17.70
N MET A 819 -26.23 23.41 18.33
CA MET A 819 -25.38 22.23 18.03
C MET A 819 -24.05 22.18 18.81
N PHE A 820 -23.70 21.11 19.54
CA PHE A 820 -23.71 19.68 19.18
C PHE A 820 -24.03 18.72 20.35
N ASP A 821 -24.67 17.59 20.03
CA ASP A 821 -24.80 16.37 20.86
C ASP A 821 -24.23 15.18 20.05
N PRO A 822 -23.22 14.42 20.52
CA PRO A 822 -22.59 13.36 19.73
C PRO A 822 -23.09 11.95 20.09
N VAL A 823 -23.77 11.30 19.14
CA VAL A 823 -24.11 9.86 19.20
C VAL A 823 -23.36 9.05 18.12
N SER A 824 -22.49 8.15 18.60
CA SER A 824 -21.97 6.88 18.06
C SER A 824 -21.34 6.76 16.65
N ALA A 825 -20.09 6.30 16.61
CA ALA A 825 -19.46 5.60 15.47
C ALA A 825 -18.85 4.23 15.91
N PRO A 826 -18.82 3.18 15.05
CA PRO A 826 -18.35 1.84 15.41
C PRO A 826 -16.88 1.54 15.08
N VAL A 827 -16.47 0.35 15.53
CA VAL A 827 -15.14 -0.21 15.81
C VAL A 827 -14.26 -0.56 14.59
N GLY A 828 -12.93 -0.37 14.71
CA GLY A 828 -11.96 -1.13 13.90
C GLY A 828 -10.52 -0.61 13.83
N SER A 829 -9.73 -0.65 14.92
CA SER A 829 -8.25 -0.69 14.85
C SER A 829 -7.61 -0.83 16.24
N TYR A 830 -6.56 -1.65 16.34
CA TYR A 830 -5.75 -1.99 17.52
C TYR A 830 -5.53 -0.85 18.54
N ASP A 831 -5.83 -1.15 19.81
CA ASP A 831 -5.77 -0.24 20.96
C ASP A 831 -4.33 -0.18 21.53
N PRO A 832 -3.72 1.01 21.75
CA PRO A 832 -2.53 1.12 22.58
C PRO A 832 -2.91 1.12 24.06
N VAL A 833 -2.04 0.47 24.84
CA VAL A 833 -2.20 0.03 26.24
C VAL A 833 -2.57 1.15 27.22
N ALA A 834 -3.64 0.95 27.98
CA ALA A 834 -3.79 1.44 29.35
C ALA A 834 -3.72 0.22 30.30
N ARG A 835 -3.02 0.35 31.43
CA ARG A 835 -2.99 -0.67 32.49
C ARG A 835 -4.43 -0.92 32.97
N ARG A 836 -4.97 -2.12 32.77
CA ARG A 836 -6.32 -2.50 33.23
C ARG A 836 -6.21 -3.54 34.34
N PHE A 837 -6.65 -3.19 35.53
CA PHE A 837 -7.02 -4.16 36.56
C PHE A 837 -8.47 -4.59 36.32
N ARG A 838 -8.74 -5.90 36.28
CA ARG A 838 -10.09 -6.43 36.12
C ARG A 838 -10.39 -7.41 37.25
N PHE A 839 -11.35 -7.07 38.11
CA PHE A 839 -11.96 -8.00 39.05
C PHE A 839 -13.25 -8.52 38.43
N VAL A 840 -13.39 -9.84 38.27
CA VAL A 840 -14.63 -10.47 37.81
C VAL A 840 -15.15 -11.38 38.93
N VAL A 841 -16.29 -10.99 39.50
CA VAL A 841 -17.11 -11.84 40.36
C VAL A 841 -18.37 -12.16 39.58
N LYS A 842 -18.62 -13.45 39.27
CA LYS A 842 -19.88 -13.90 38.66
C LYS A 842 -20.70 -14.66 39.71
N PRO A 843 -21.91 -14.21 40.06
CA PRO A 843 -22.92 -15.06 40.69
C PRO A 843 -23.73 -15.78 39.62
N SER A 844 -23.93 -17.08 39.80
CA SER A 844 -24.83 -17.91 38.99
C SER A 844 -26.26 -17.83 39.52
N LEU A 845 -27.19 -17.26 38.76
CA LEU A 845 -28.62 -17.39 38.99
C LEU A 845 -29.36 -17.51 37.64
N LYS A 846 -30.17 -18.56 37.49
CA LYS A 846 -31.07 -18.81 36.36
C LYS A 846 -32.35 -17.99 36.56
N MET A 847 -32.80 -17.26 35.53
CA MET A 847 -34.21 -16.86 35.35
C MET A 847 -34.60 -16.87 33.86
N ALA A 848 -35.86 -17.26 33.61
CA ALA A 848 -36.51 -17.48 32.32
C ALA A 848 -36.97 -16.16 31.64
N PRO A 849 -37.45 -16.18 30.38
CA PRO A 849 -37.45 -15.00 29.50
C PRO A 849 -38.67 -14.08 29.71
N VAL A 850 -38.42 -12.77 29.64
CA VAL A 850 -39.45 -11.74 29.46
C VAL A 850 -39.13 -10.95 28.19
N THR A 851 -40.10 -10.88 27.29
CA THR A 851 -40.04 -10.14 26.02
C THR A 851 -40.29 -8.66 26.27
N VAL A 852 -39.40 -7.76 25.83
CA VAL A 852 -39.66 -6.32 25.67
C VAL A 852 -38.99 -5.83 24.38
N ALA A 853 -39.71 -5.00 23.63
CA ALA A 853 -39.36 -4.50 22.30
C ALA A 853 -38.41 -3.28 22.31
N ASP A 854 -37.63 -3.24 21.22
CA ASP A 854 -37.17 -2.08 20.44
C ASP A 854 -35.87 -1.29 20.76
N ASN A 855 -35.26 -0.82 19.65
CA ASN A 855 -34.18 0.15 19.45
C ASN A 855 -32.70 -0.30 19.61
N GLY A 856 -32.21 -0.95 18.55
CA GLY A 856 -31.04 -0.46 17.82
C GLY A 856 -29.68 -0.42 18.51
N ARG A 857 -29.13 -1.56 18.96
CA ARG A 857 -27.67 -1.75 19.16
C ARG A 857 -27.24 -3.19 18.89
N ALA A 858 -26.46 -3.41 17.83
CA ALA A 858 -25.76 -4.67 17.60
C ALA A 858 -24.60 -4.81 18.61
N ARG A 859 -24.73 -5.73 19.57
CA ARG A 859 -23.62 -6.20 20.41
C ARG A 859 -23.09 -7.50 19.81
N GLN A 860 -21.89 -7.48 19.23
CA GLN A 860 -21.10 -8.71 19.06
C GLN A 860 -20.50 -9.08 20.43
N VAL A 861 -21.09 -10.11 21.02
CA VAL A 861 -20.53 -10.80 22.19
C VAL A 861 -19.52 -11.82 21.68
N PHE A 862 -18.24 -11.60 21.93
CA PHE A 862 -17.27 -12.70 21.96
C PHE A 862 -17.26 -13.27 23.38
N LEU A 863 -17.86 -14.44 23.55
CA LEU A 863 -17.60 -15.31 24.69
C LEU A 863 -16.24 -15.99 24.47
N ARG A 864 -15.37 -15.93 25.49
CA ARG A 864 -14.48 -17.04 25.80
C ARG A 864 -15.14 -17.83 26.93
#